data_AF-A0A928HMQ7-F1
#
_entry.id   AF-A0A928HMQ7-F1
#
_cell.length_a   1.000
_cell.length_b   1.000
_cell.length_c   1.000
_cell.angle_alpha   90.00
_cell.angle_beta   90.00
_cell.angle_gamma   90.00
#
_symmetry.space_group_name_H-M   'P 1'
#
loop_
_entity.id
_entity.type
_entity.pdbx_description
1 polymer ?
#
loop_
_entity_poly.entity_id
_entity_poly.type
_entity_poly.pdbx_seq_one_letter_code
_entity_poly.pdbx_strand_id
1 'polypeptide(L)'
;MAKRILTISFLFFVLFLVSARVFSQNLDENGKLPRASAESQGISSRVLTRLIHRLNTEVTAPNSIMVLRHGKVVAEAWWPPHSPETTHACYSLSKSFASTAAGFAVAEGKLALDAKLTDLFANELPADFANPTPANKYEYLKKARLRDLLTMSCGHETEPALQGLFPLDFSKPEGKSWQQTFLNHPFKHEPGTFFRYNTAGTFMVSAAVQNAVGETIRDYLVPRLFEPLKIETPYWESSPNGFSKGGTGLFLRTEDIAKFGQFCLQRGEWNGKPLLPPEWFDEATAKHVSNGADPNSDWAQGYGFQFWRCRFNVYRGDGMFSQFMVAFPDQDAVVAMTSDSNGYQQILNILFEELLPAFRNEVLPEDPAAVEELKKVSVSLPVKDGQSRSLVLENLHFQSEILGRDMTFNVYLPNGYLTGGFDYPVLYLLHGGGDVGDAWLRKGDLKRIADDWFKDRARKAIIVMPYCEDGRWRNDFEGKNRYEEYFIKELIPYVESRFRCRKGREDRAVSGLSRGGYGALLYALRHPDLFGTCFAMSPSIRPHDFVCSMPEEEFLKLYRTCVRPNHQEGELRLTPFFLEHDILTMVSKVPEERKRAVRIFIDCGDDDHLVSGSLLLHLEMLKYGIPHELRVRDGAHNWKYWKDSLPMALDFFLK
;
A
#
# COMPACT_ATOMS: atom_id res chain seq x y z
N MET A 1 -34.61 -23.70 81.41
CA MET A 1 -33.23 -23.27 81.10
C MET A 1 -32.75 -24.07 79.89
N ALA A 2 -32.68 -23.40 78.74
CA ALA A 2 -32.28 -23.95 77.46
C ALA A 2 -30.87 -23.46 77.09
N LYS A 3 -30.08 -24.29 76.39
CA LYS A 3 -28.96 -23.92 75.48
C LYS A 3 -28.49 -25.22 74.79
N ARG A 4 -28.87 -25.48 73.54
CA ARG A 4 -28.32 -25.02 72.22
C ARG A 4 -27.04 -25.79 71.85
N ILE A 5 -27.08 -26.76 70.93
CA ILE A 5 -27.13 -26.70 69.45
C ILE A 5 -25.81 -26.21 68.84
N LEU A 6 -25.13 -27.08 68.07
CA LEU A 6 -24.78 -26.81 66.66
C LEU A 6 -24.35 -28.11 65.94
N THR A 7 -25.14 -28.51 64.94
CA THR A 7 -24.89 -29.60 64.00
C THR A 7 -24.20 -29.02 62.76
N ILE A 8 -23.07 -29.58 62.33
CA ILE A 8 -22.37 -29.18 61.10
C ILE A 8 -22.80 -30.11 59.97
N SER A 9 -23.39 -29.52 58.92
CA SER A 9 -23.74 -30.14 57.65
C SER A 9 -22.50 -30.44 56.81
N PHE A 10 -22.41 -31.64 56.26
CA PHE A 10 -21.43 -32.04 55.24
C PHE A 10 -22.07 -31.87 53.86
N LEU A 11 -21.60 -30.91 53.06
CA LEU A 11 -21.99 -30.72 51.67
C LEU A 11 -20.81 -31.17 50.78
N PHE A 12 -21.04 -32.21 49.97
CA PHE A 12 -20.11 -32.66 48.94
C PHE A 12 -20.08 -31.63 47.80
N PHE A 13 -18.93 -30.98 47.58
CA PHE A 13 -18.67 -30.16 46.40
C PHE A 13 -17.88 -31.00 45.39
N VAL A 14 -18.49 -31.28 44.23
CA VAL A 14 -17.82 -31.89 43.08
C VAL A 14 -16.96 -30.81 42.43
N LEU A 15 -15.64 -30.94 42.54
CA LEU A 15 -14.66 -30.13 41.82
C LEU A 15 -14.64 -30.56 40.33
N PHE A 16 -15.24 -29.75 39.47
CA PHE A 16 -14.87 -29.72 38.05
C PHE A 16 -13.52 -29.00 37.93
N LEU A 17 -12.43 -29.77 37.78
CA LEU A 17 -11.13 -29.25 37.37
C LEU A 17 -11.18 -28.89 35.88
N VAL A 18 -11.55 -27.64 35.58
CA VAL A 18 -11.15 -27.02 34.31
C VAL A 18 -9.67 -26.69 34.44
N SER A 19 -8.80 -27.45 33.79
CA SER A 19 -7.39 -27.11 33.69
C SER A 19 -7.25 -25.87 32.82
N ALA A 20 -7.26 -24.68 33.43
CA ALA A 20 -6.78 -23.48 32.77
C ALA A 20 -5.28 -23.67 32.49
N ARG A 21 -4.93 -24.03 31.25
CA ARG A 21 -3.54 -23.98 30.79
C ARG A 21 -3.17 -22.49 30.67
N VAL A 22 -2.62 -21.93 31.73
CA VAL A 22 -1.98 -20.60 31.70
C VAL A 22 -0.69 -20.76 30.90
N PHE A 23 -0.70 -20.35 29.63
CA PHE A 23 0.50 -20.29 28.82
C PHE A 23 1.17 -18.93 29.02
N SER A 24 2.32 -18.91 29.71
CA SER A 24 3.16 -17.71 29.79
C SER A 24 3.81 -17.47 28.42
N GLN A 25 3.36 -16.44 27.70
CA GLN A 25 4.00 -15.98 26.46
C GLN A 25 5.23 -15.13 26.77
N ASN A 26 6.29 -15.78 27.24
CA ASN A 26 7.56 -15.10 27.45
C ASN A 26 8.14 -14.74 26.08
N LEU A 27 7.77 -13.55 25.59
CA LEU A 27 8.51 -12.87 24.53
C LEU A 27 9.99 -12.83 24.94
N ASP A 28 10.88 -12.95 23.98
CA ASP A 28 12.30 -12.81 24.26
C ASP A 28 12.66 -11.36 24.67
N GLU A 29 13.94 -11.14 24.99
CA GLU A 29 14.46 -9.82 25.40
C GLU A 29 14.22 -8.70 24.35
N ASN A 30 13.98 -9.07 23.09
CA ASN A 30 13.72 -8.16 21.98
C ASN A 30 12.21 -8.03 21.68
N GLY A 31 11.34 -8.62 22.50
CA GLY A 31 9.89 -8.58 22.29
C GLY A 31 9.40 -9.50 21.17
N LYS A 32 10.19 -10.49 20.76
CA LYS A 32 9.84 -11.47 19.71
C LYS A 32 9.18 -12.70 20.32
N LEU A 33 8.35 -13.39 19.55
CA LEU A 33 7.73 -14.65 19.98
C LEU A 33 8.81 -15.71 20.27
N PRO A 34 8.66 -16.57 21.29
CA PRO A 34 9.63 -17.63 21.54
C PRO A 34 9.64 -18.64 20.38
N ARG A 35 10.84 -19.00 19.90
CA ARG A 35 11.03 -20.08 18.92
C ARG A 35 11.23 -21.41 19.64
N ALA A 36 10.74 -22.50 19.05
CA ALA A 36 10.99 -23.87 19.51
C ALA A 36 11.11 -24.84 18.33
N SER A 37 11.72 -26.02 18.54
CA SER A 37 11.67 -27.08 17.53
C SER A 37 10.22 -27.49 17.29
N ALA A 38 9.87 -27.78 16.04
CA ALA A 38 8.55 -28.26 15.66
C ALA A 38 8.18 -29.52 16.45
N GLU A 39 9.13 -30.44 16.57
CA GLU A 39 9.00 -31.72 17.25
C GLU A 39 8.62 -31.55 18.73
N SER A 40 9.27 -30.61 19.43
CA SER A 40 8.94 -30.28 20.83
C SER A 40 7.53 -29.71 21.03
N GLN A 41 6.88 -29.27 19.95
CA GLN A 41 5.51 -28.74 19.96
C GLN A 41 4.51 -29.67 19.26
N GLY A 42 4.90 -30.93 18.98
CA GLY A 42 3.98 -31.95 18.47
C GLY A 42 3.70 -31.86 16.96
N ILE A 43 4.61 -31.31 16.16
CA ILE A 43 4.51 -31.27 14.70
C ILE A 43 5.87 -31.56 14.04
N SER A 44 5.90 -32.29 12.93
CA SER A 44 7.18 -32.65 12.29
C SER A 44 7.74 -31.51 11.44
N SER A 45 9.04 -31.24 11.57
CA SER A 45 9.79 -30.33 10.70
C SER A 45 9.69 -30.73 9.22
N ARG A 46 9.52 -32.02 8.90
CA ARG A 46 9.31 -32.51 7.53
C ARG A 46 8.00 -32.03 6.93
N VAL A 47 6.94 -31.97 7.74
CA VAL A 47 5.62 -31.46 7.31
C VAL A 47 5.72 -29.96 7.05
N LEU A 48 6.36 -29.21 7.94
CA LEU A 48 6.53 -27.76 7.77
C LEU A 48 7.40 -27.43 6.55
N THR A 49 8.44 -28.22 6.29
CA THR A 49 9.25 -28.10 5.06
C THR A 49 8.41 -28.33 3.81
N ARG A 50 7.59 -29.39 3.79
CA ARG A 50 6.68 -29.68 2.68
C ARG A 50 5.64 -28.59 2.49
N LEU A 51 5.06 -28.07 3.56
CA LEU A 51 4.14 -26.92 3.52
C LEU A 51 4.81 -25.73 2.82
N ILE A 52 5.98 -25.32 3.28
CA ILE A 52 6.72 -24.19 2.70
C ILE A 52 7.04 -24.43 1.22
N HIS A 53 7.42 -25.65 0.83
CA HIS A 53 7.64 -26.02 -0.56
C HIS A 53 6.38 -25.95 -1.42
N ARG A 54 5.23 -26.42 -0.92
CA ARG A 54 3.94 -26.32 -1.61
C ARG A 54 3.56 -24.87 -1.80
N LEU A 55 3.69 -24.04 -0.76
CA LEU A 55 3.46 -22.59 -0.89
C LEU A 55 4.37 -21.98 -1.96
N ASN A 56 5.67 -22.32 -1.96
CA ASN A 56 6.60 -21.82 -2.97
C ASN A 56 6.26 -22.25 -4.41
N THR A 57 5.70 -23.44 -4.59
CA THR A 57 5.50 -24.06 -5.92
C THR A 57 4.10 -23.86 -6.48
N GLU A 58 3.09 -23.76 -5.61
CA GLU A 58 1.67 -23.72 -5.96
C GLU A 58 1.03 -22.35 -5.75
N VAL A 59 1.58 -21.50 -4.86
CA VAL A 59 1.05 -20.17 -4.56
C VAL A 59 1.78 -19.10 -5.35
N THR A 60 1.02 -18.14 -5.86
CA THR A 60 1.51 -16.99 -6.61
C THR A 60 2.06 -15.93 -5.66
N ALA A 61 3.36 -15.64 -5.71
CA ALA A 61 4.02 -14.57 -4.94
C ALA A 61 3.71 -14.59 -3.43
N PRO A 62 4.04 -15.67 -2.71
CA PRO A 62 4.08 -15.64 -1.24
C PRO A 62 5.15 -14.63 -0.78
N ASN A 63 4.87 -13.90 0.30
CA ASN A 63 5.81 -12.92 0.86
C ASN A 63 6.41 -13.45 2.17
N SER A 64 5.57 -14.01 3.05
CA SER A 64 6.01 -14.58 4.32
C SER A 64 5.00 -15.57 4.89
N ILE A 65 5.48 -16.46 5.76
CA ILE A 65 4.65 -17.30 6.64
C ILE A 65 5.29 -17.43 8.01
N MET A 66 4.47 -17.46 9.06
CA MET A 66 4.86 -17.80 10.42
C MET A 66 3.82 -18.75 11.02
N VAL A 67 4.27 -19.91 11.49
CA VAL A 67 3.44 -20.95 12.11
C VAL A 67 3.76 -21.01 13.59
N LEU A 68 2.74 -20.79 14.41
CA LEU A 68 2.77 -20.90 15.85
C LEU A 68 2.05 -22.17 16.30
N ARG A 69 2.60 -22.81 17.34
CA ARG A 69 1.96 -23.89 18.08
C ARG A 69 2.26 -23.71 19.56
N HIS A 70 1.23 -23.77 20.40
CA HIS A 70 1.35 -23.57 21.85
C HIS A 70 2.05 -22.24 22.22
N GLY A 71 1.76 -21.17 21.47
CA GLY A 71 2.36 -19.85 21.67
C GLY A 71 3.83 -19.72 21.24
N LYS A 72 4.40 -20.72 20.55
CA LYS A 72 5.79 -20.69 20.07
C LYS A 72 5.86 -20.79 18.55
N VAL A 73 6.80 -20.07 17.95
CA VAL A 73 7.10 -20.17 16.51
C VAL A 73 7.81 -21.50 16.25
N VAL A 74 7.20 -22.34 15.42
CA VAL A 74 7.73 -23.65 15.01
C VAL A 74 8.24 -23.67 13.57
N ALA A 75 7.80 -22.72 12.75
CA ALA A 75 8.36 -22.45 11.44
C ALA A 75 8.09 -20.99 11.05
N GLU A 76 9.02 -20.42 10.30
CA GLU A 76 8.85 -19.14 9.60
C GLU A 76 9.58 -19.19 8.27
N ALA A 77 9.09 -18.51 7.24
CA ALA A 77 9.80 -18.39 5.96
C ALA A 77 9.53 -17.02 5.33
N TRP A 78 10.54 -16.50 4.63
CA TRP A 78 10.53 -15.18 4.02
C TRP A 78 10.98 -15.27 2.57
N TRP A 79 10.14 -14.76 1.66
CA TRP A 79 10.42 -14.76 0.23
C TRP A 79 11.01 -13.40 -0.16
N PRO A 80 12.21 -13.34 -0.79
CA PRO A 80 12.82 -12.08 -1.19
C PRO A 80 11.89 -11.23 -2.09
N PRO A 81 11.87 -9.90 -1.93
CA PRO A 81 12.75 -9.08 -1.08
C PRO A 81 12.25 -8.93 0.37
N HIS A 82 11.24 -9.69 0.81
CA HIS A 82 10.65 -9.55 2.13
C HIS A 82 11.56 -10.15 3.22
N SER A 83 11.49 -9.54 4.40
CA SER A 83 12.25 -9.91 5.60
C SER A 83 11.34 -9.87 6.84
N PRO A 84 11.79 -10.37 8.01
CA PRO A 84 11.04 -10.28 9.26
C PRO A 84 10.60 -8.86 9.66
N GLU A 85 11.33 -7.85 9.19
CA GLU A 85 11.08 -6.43 9.48
C GLU A 85 10.10 -5.79 8.50
N THR A 86 9.79 -6.47 7.39
CA THR A 86 8.92 -5.94 6.35
C THR A 86 7.49 -5.79 6.84
N THR A 87 6.92 -4.60 6.63
CA THR A 87 5.51 -4.32 6.89
C THR A 87 4.68 -4.52 5.64
N HIS A 88 3.47 -5.05 5.83
CA HIS A 88 2.52 -5.38 4.77
C HIS A 88 1.21 -4.65 4.99
N ALA A 89 0.57 -4.20 3.91
CA ALA A 89 -0.79 -3.71 3.95
C ALA A 89 -1.72 -4.88 4.31
N CYS A 90 -2.31 -4.85 5.51
CA CYS A 90 -3.18 -5.92 6.00
C CYS A 90 -4.53 -5.97 5.27
N TYR A 91 -4.92 -4.89 4.56
CA TYR A 91 -6.23 -4.78 3.91
C TYR A 91 -7.36 -5.17 4.87
N SER A 92 -8.27 -6.04 4.46
CA SER A 92 -9.42 -6.46 5.27
C SER A 92 -9.06 -7.17 6.59
N LEU A 93 -7.83 -7.66 6.79
CA LEU A 93 -7.40 -8.15 8.10
C LEU A 93 -7.45 -7.02 9.17
N SER A 94 -7.34 -5.75 8.77
CA SER A 94 -7.54 -4.59 9.65
C SER A 94 -8.88 -4.61 10.39
N LYS A 95 -9.93 -5.23 9.82
CA LYS A 95 -11.26 -5.32 10.42
C LYS A 95 -11.21 -6.05 11.77
N SER A 96 -10.45 -7.12 11.88
CA SER A 96 -10.32 -7.87 13.13
C SER A 96 -9.70 -7.02 14.25
N PHE A 97 -8.83 -6.06 13.91
CA PHE A 97 -8.28 -5.09 14.86
C PHE A 97 -9.31 -4.00 15.23
N ALA A 98 -10.09 -3.50 14.26
CA ALA A 98 -11.17 -2.55 14.54
C ALA A 98 -12.27 -3.17 15.42
N SER A 99 -12.62 -4.44 15.19
CA SER A 99 -13.47 -5.24 16.06
C SER A 99 -12.90 -5.34 17.47
N THR A 100 -11.61 -5.64 17.61
CA THR A 100 -10.94 -5.69 18.91
C THR A 100 -10.97 -4.33 19.63
N ALA A 101 -10.79 -3.23 18.91
CA ALA A 101 -10.94 -1.88 19.48
C ALA A 101 -12.37 -1.62 20.01
N ALA A 102 -13.39 -2.06 19.27
CA ALA A 102 -14.77 -2.00 19.75
C ALA A 102 -14.97 -2.87 20.99
N GLY A 103 -14.31 -4.03 21.06
CA GLY A 103 -14.30 -4.89 22.23
C GLY A 103 -13.78 -4.20 23.48
N PHE A 104 -12.62 -3.54 23.38
CA PHE A 104 -12.08 -2.73 24.48
C PHE A 104 -13.05 -1.61 24.89
N ALA A 105 -13.60 -0.87 23.93
CA ALA A 105 -14.55 0.21 24.23
C ALA A 105 -15.83 -0.30 24.90
N VAL A 106 -16.31 -1.50 24.54
CA VAL A 106 -17.45 -2.16 25.18
C VAL A 106 -17.09 -2.62 26.59
N ALA A 107 -15.95 -3.26 26.77
CA ALA A 107 -15.48 -3.72 28.08
C ALA A 107 -15.26 -2.56 29.06
N GLU A 108 -14.83 -1.39 28.55
CA GLU A 108 -14.67 -0.16 29.33
C GLU A 108 -15.97 0.64 29.53
N GLY A 109 -17.10 0.15 29.01
CA GLY A 109 -18.40 0.82 29.11
C GLY A 109 -18.50 2.13 28.31
N LYS A 110 -17.59 2.35 27.36
CA LYS A 110 -17.59 3.52 26.45
C LYS A 110 -18.54 3.34 25.27
N LEU A 111 -18.78 2.09 24.87
CA LEU A 111 -19.74 1.72 23.85
C LEU A 111 -20.62 0.57 24.32
N ALA A 112 -21.80 0.45 23.72
CA ALA A 112 -22.66 -0.71 23.89
C ALA A 112 -22.85 -1.42 22.54
N LEU A 113 -22.82 -2.76 22.54
CA LEU A 113 -23.06 -3.57 21.33
C LEU A 113 -24.42 -3.28 20.67
N ASP A 114 -25.42 -2.93 21.48
CA ASP A 114 -26.78 -2.60 21.02
C ASP A 114 -27.00 -1.09 20.79
N ALA A 115 -25.96 -0.27 20.90
CA ALA A 115 -26.08 1.15 20.58
C ALA A 115 -26.52 1.32 19.12
N LYS A 116 -27.57 2.12 18.90
CA LYS A 116 -28.13 2.35 17.57
C LYS A 116 -27.21 3.28 16.77
N LEU A 117 -27.10 3.03 15.47
CA LEU A 117 -26.31 3.89 14.59
C LEU A 117 -26.86 5.31 14.55
N THR A 118 -28.18 5.48 14.72
CA THR A 118 -28.81 6.81 14.79
C THR A 118 -28.38 7.63 15.98
N ASP A 119 -27.99 6.96 17.07
CA ASP A 119 -27.58 7.63 18.31
C ASP A 119 -26.07 7.90 18.27
N LEU A 120 -25.29 6.94 17.74
CA LEU A 120 -23.84 7.06 17.58
C LEU A 120 -23.42 8.15 16.57
N PHE A 121 -24.28 8.45 15.59
CA PHE A 121 -23.99 9.36 14.47
C PHE A 121 -25.13 10.36 14.24
N ALA A 122 -25.70 10.90 15.32
CA ALA A 122 -26.85 11.80 15.25
C ALA A 122 -26.61 13.06 14.39
N ASN A 123 -25.35 13.55 14.32
CA ASN A 123 -24.98 14.74 13.55
C ASN A 123 -24.75 14.45 12.07
N GLU A 124 -24.64 13.18 11.68
CA GLU A 124 -24.34 12.74 10.31
C GLU A 124 -25.56 12.11 9.63
N LEU A 125 -26.72 12.10 10.30
CA LEU A 125 -27.97 11.60 9.75
C LEU A 125 -28.37 12.35 8.46
N PRO A 126 -29.05 11.66 7.52
CA PRO A 126 -29.59 12.31 6.33
C PRO A 126 -30.46 13.53 6.65
N ALA A 127 -30.40 14.57 5.82
CA ALA A 127 -31.14 15.82 6.07
C ALA A 127 -32.68 15.62 6.13
N ASP A 128 -33.21 14.64 5.42
CA ASP A 128 -34.62 14.25 5.44
C ASP A 128 -34.94 13.17 6.49
N PHE A 129 -34.01 12.81 7.38
CA PHE A 129 -34.20 11.73 8.37
C PHE A 129 -35.38 11.96 9.31
N ALA A 130 -35.58 13.22 9.74
CA ALA A 130 -36.70 13.60 10.61
C ALA A 130 -38.06 13.53 9.88
N ASN A 131 -38.08 13.82 8.57
CA ASN A 131 -39.29 13.86 7.75
C ASN A 131 -39.08 13.11 6.41
N PRO A 132 -38.94 11.78 6.45
CA PRO A 132 -38.56 11.00 5.27
C PRO A 132 -39.72 10.89 4.28
N THR A 133 -39.37 10.89 2.99
CA THR A 133 -40.32 10.58 1.91
C THR A 133 -39.75 9.44 1.05
N PRO A 134 -40.41 8.27 0.98
CA PRO A 134 -41.60 7.87 1.76
C PRO A 134 -41.32 7.73 3.26
N ALA A 135 -42.37 7.72 4.10
CA ALA A 135 -42.26 7.72 5.56
C ALA A 135 -41.41 6.56 6.14
N ASN A 136 -41.36 5.43 5.44
CA ASN A 136 -40.61 4.23 5.83
C ASN A 136 -39.17 4.17 5.29
N LYS A 137 -38.69 5.20 4.57
CA LYS A 137 -37.35 5.22 3.94
C LYS A 137 -36.20 4.80 4.87
N TYR A 138 -36.28 5.17 6.16
CA TYR A 138 -35.25 4.90 7.17
C TYR A 138 -35.67 3.86 8.23
N GLU A 139 -36.67 3.02 7.96
CA GLU A 139 -37.17 2.03 8.93
C GLU A 139 -36.06 1.11 9.45
N TYR A 140 -35.24 0.56 8.55
CA TYR A 140 -34.15 -0.34 8.92
C TYR A 140 -32.94 0.39 9.50
N LEU A 141 -32.64 1.61 9.04
CA LEU A 141 -31.59 2.45 9.65
C LEU A 141 -31.89 2.73 11.13
N LYS A 142 -33.15 2.99 11.50
CA LYS A 142 -33.60 3.20 12.90
C LYS A 142 -33.40 1.98 13.80
N LYS A 143 -33.21 0.78 13.23
CA LYS A 143 -32.99 -0.48 13.94
C LYS A 143 -31.53 -0.91 13.96
N ALA A 144 -30.69 -0.39 13.07
CA ALA A 144 -29.31 -0.83 12.93
C ALA A 144 -28.47 -0.46 14.16
N ARG A 145 -27.63 -1.39 14.62
CA ARG A 145 -26.79 -1.27 15.81
C ARG A 145 -25.32 -1.49 15.50
N LEU A 146 -24.45 -1.18 16.47
CA LEU A 146 -23.02 -1.48 16.39
C LEU A 146 -22.75 -2.96 16.09
N ARG A 147 -23.45 -3.89 16.76
CA ARG A 147 -23.29 -5.33 16.49
C ARG A 147 -23.58 -5.73 15.04
N ASP A 148 -24.54 -5.06 14.40
CA ASP A 148 -24.93 -5.39 13.03
C ASP A 148 -23.85 -4.92 12.01
N LEU A 149 -23.05 -3.91 12.37
CA LEU A 149 -21.83 -3.55 11.62
C LEU A 149 -20.73 -4.60 11.79
N LEU A 150 -20.51 -5.07 13.02
CA LEU A 150 -19.49 -6.07 13.35
C LEU A 150 -19.73 -7.41 12.62
N THR A 151 -21.00 -7.82 12.48
CA THR A 151 -21.41 -9.05 11.80
C THR A 151 -21.60 -8.90 10.29
N MET A 152 -21.32 -7.73 9.70
CA MET A 152 -21.54 -7.45 8.27
C MET A 152 -23.00 -7.66 7.84
N SER A 153 -23.94 -7.29 8.70
CA SER A 153 -25.37 -7.49 8.47
C SER A 153 -26.20 -6.27 8.84
N CYS A 154 -25.67 -5.08 8.58
CA CYS A 154 -26.29 -3.82 9.00
C CYS A 154 -27.55 -3.43 8.21
N GLY A 155 -27.93 -4.20 7.18
CA GLY A 155 -29.14 -3.97 6.37
C GLY A 155 -28.88 -3.39 4.98
N HIS A 156 -27.63 -3.12 4.62
CA HIS A 156 -27.25 -2.70 3.27
C HIS A 156 -27.27 -3.88 2.28
N GLU A 157 -27.91 -3.70 1.12
CA GLU A 157 -27.88 -4.67 0.02
C GLU A 157 -26.57 -4.57 -0.78
N THR A 158 -26.08 -3.34 -0.97
CA THR A 158 -24.82 -3.02 -1.64
C THR A 158 -23.87 -2.29 -0.72
N GLU A 159 -22.57 -2.32 -1.01
CA GLU A 159 -21.59 -1.59 -0.21
C GLU A 159 -21.60 -0.09 -0.59
N PRO A 160 -21.68 0.83 0.39
CA PRO A 160 -21.53 2.27 0.12
C PRO A 160 -20.14 2.59 -0.45
N ALA A 161 -20.09 3.40 -1.51
CA ALA A 161 -18.84 3.86 -2.11
C ALA A 161 -18.25 5.01 -1.29
N LEU A 162 -17.32 4.70 -0.39
CA LEU A 162 -16.54 5.71 0.34
C LEU A 162 -15.30 6.08 -0.48
N GLN A 163 -15.31 7.29 -1.02
CA GLN A 163 -14.25 7.78 -1.91
C GLN A 163 -12.90 7.86 -1.17
N GLY A 164 -11.88 7.17 -1.69
CA GLY A 164 -10.55 7.06 -1.09
C GLY A 164 -10.41 5.94 -0.04
N LEU A 165 -11.43 5.09 0.14
CA LEU A 165 -11.37 3.96 1.08
C LEU A 165 -10.31 2.94 0.65
N PHE A 166 -10.31 2.57 -0.62
CA PHE A 166 -9.35 1.63 -1.19
C PHE A 166 -8.19 2.37 -1.88
N PRO A 167 -7.01 1.72 -2.02
CA PRO A 167 -5.90 2.31 -2.78
C PRO A 167 -6.34 2.66 -4.21
N LEU A 168 -5.77 3.74 -4.75
CA LEU A 168 -5.94 4.14 -6.15
C LEU A 168 -7.36 4.60 -6.53
N ASP A 169 -8.21 4.92 -5.55
CA ASP A 169 -9.43 5.67 -5.77
C ASP A 169 -9.11 7.19 -5.77
N PHE A 170 -9.12 7.79 -6.96
CA PHE A 170 -8.80 9.21 -7.17
C PHE A 170 -10.05 10.08 -7.39
N SER A 171 -11.25 9.55 -7.14
CA SER A 171 -12.49 10.31 -7.30
C SER A 171 -12.52 11.53 -6.36
N LYS A 172 -13.10 12.65 -6.84
CA LYS A 172 -13.22 13.87 -6.04
C LYS A 172 -14.24 13.67 -4.92
N PRO A 173 -13.91 14.01 -3.65
CA PRO A 173 -14.84 14.02 -2.53
C PRO A 173 -16.14 14.78 -2.88
N GLU A 174 -17.30 14.15 -2.72
CA GLU A 174 -18.63 14.79 -2.92
C GLU A 174 -19.00 15.82 -1.83
N GLY A 175 -18.03 16.29 -1.04
CA GLY A 175 -18.25 17.24 0.06
C GLY A 175 -19.00 16.67 1.28
N LYS A 176 -19.41 15.40 1.26
CA LYS A 176 -20.00 14.68 2.39
C LYS A 176 -18.92 13.93 3.17
N SER A 177 -19.10 13.82 4.50
CA SER A 177 -18.27 12.91 5.29
C SER A 177 -18.55 11.45 4.89
N TRP A 178 -17.62 10.56 5.19
CA TRP A 178 -17.83 9.13 4.96
C TRP A 178 -18.99 8.58 5.80
N GLN A 179 -19.18 9.08 7.03
CA GLN A 179 -20.32 8.75 7.88
C GLN A 179 -21.64 9.15 7.22
N GLN A 180 -21.73 10.39 6.71
CA GLN A 180 -22.92 10.85 5.98
C GLN A 180 -23.16 10.01 4.73
N THR A 181 -22.10 9.68 3.98
CA THR A 181 -22.19 8.86 2.77
C THR A 181 -22.73 7.46 3.10
N PHE A 182 -22.25 6.85 4.19
CA PHE A 182 -22.73 5.56 4.67
C PHE A 182 -24.21 5.61 5.10
N LEU A 183 -24.61 6.59 5.91
CA LEU A 183 -25.97 6.70 6.45
C LEU A 183 -27.02 7.11 5.41
N ASN A 184 -26.60 7.80 4.33
CA ASN A 184 -27.45 8.10 3.18
C ASN A 184 -27.64 6.90 2.24
N HIS A 185 -26.81 5.86 2.35
CA HIS A 185 -26.95 4.67 1.51
C HIS A 185 -28.19 3.86 1.92
N PRO A 186 -28.94 3.25 0.98
CA PRO A 186 -30.20 2.58 1.32
C PRO A 186 -30.03 1.33 2.19
N PHE A 187 -30.68 1.32 3.36
CA PHE A 187 -30.87 0.13 4.20
C PHE A 187 -32.11 -0.64 3.71
N LYS A 188 -31.91 -1.77 3.04
CA LYS A 188 -32.95 -2.55 2.35
C LYS A 188 -33.39 -3.81 3.11
N HIS A 189 -32.59 -4.28 4.06
CA HIS A 189 -32.86 -5.48 4.84
C HIS A 189 -32.92 -5.16 6.33
N GLU A 190 -33.64 -5.98 7.09
CA GLU A 190 -33.64 -5.89 8.54
C GLU A 190 -32.23 -6.19 9.10
N PRO A 191 -31.66 -5.33 9.96
CA PRO A 191 -30.34 -5.57 10.53
C PRO A 191 -30.26 -6.92 11.25
N GLY A 192 -29.16 -7.63 11.05
CA GLY A 192 -28.93 -8.99 11.57
C GLY A 192 -29.41 -10.12 10.64
N THR A 193 -30.18 -9.82 9.58
CA THR A 193 -30.83 -10.87 8.76
C THR A 193 -30.17 -11.14 7.41
N PHE A 194 -29.38 -10.20 6.90
CA PHE A 194 -28.76 -10.28 5.57
C PHE A 194 -27.27 -9.98 5.64
N PHE A 195 -26.44 -10.93 5.23
CA PHE A 195 -24.99 -10.73 5.16
C PHE A 195 -24.62 -9.97 3.88
N ARG A 196 -23.94 -8.84 4.07
CA ARG A 196 -23.25 -8.12 3.00
C ARG A 196 -21.89 -7.70 3.51
N TYR A 197 -20.84 -8.26 2.91
CA TYR A 197 -19.48 -7.83 3.22
C TYR A 197 -19.33 -6.32 2.96
N ASN A 198 -19.00 -5.56 4.00
CA ASN A 198 -19.12 -4.10 4.02
C ASN A 198 -17.96 -3.44 4.79
N THR A 199 -16.91 -3.07 4.07
CA THR A 199 -15.75 -2.33 4.58
C THR A 199 -16.14 -0.93 5.03
N ALA A 200 -17.05 -0.26 4.33
CA ALA A 200 -17.60 1.03 4.77
C ALA A 200 -18.29 0.94 6.14
N GLY A 201 -18.96 -0.18 6.42
CA GLY A 201 -19.53 -0.47 7.74
C GLY A 201 -18.48 -0.66 8.83
N THR A 202 -17.31 -1.21 8.47
CA THR A 202 -16.19 -1.28 9.43
C THR A 202 -15.59 0.09 9.71
N PHE A 203 -15.55 0.99 8.73
CA PHE A 203 -15.19 2.37 9.00
C PHE A 203 -16.14 3.01 10.04
N MET A 204 -17.44 2.72 9.98
CA MET A 204 -18.37 3.19 11.02
C MET A 204 -18.07 2.61 12.40
N VAL A 205 -17.59 1.36 12.51
CA VAL A 205 -17.09 0.81 13.79
C VAL A 205 -15.91 1.64 14.30
N SER A 206 -14.92 1.93 13.45
CA SER A 206 -13.78 2.79 13.80
C SER A 206 -14.22 4.17 14.27
N ALA A 207 -15.13 4.81 13.52
CA ALA A 207 -15.67 6.12 13.87
C ALA A 207 -16.47 6.12 15.18
N ALA A 208 -17.26 5.07 15.44
CA ALA A 208 -18.00 4.93 16.69
C ALA A 208 -17.06 4.83 17.90
N VAL A 209 -15.99 4.04 17.79
CA VAL A 209 -14.98 3.92 18.86
C VAL A 209 -14.30 5.26 19.07
N GLN A 210 -13.78 5.89 18.02
CA GLN A 210 -13.08 7.17 18.12
C GLN A 210 -13.99 8.28 18.69
N ASN A 211 -15.26 8.35 18.31
CA ASN A 211 -16.22 9.29 18.89
C ASN A 211 -16.43 9.05 20.40
N ALA A 212 -16.44 7.79 20.83
CA ALA A 212 -16.65 7.43 22.23
C ALA A 212 -15.42 7.67 23.12
N VAL A 213 -14.21 7.57 22.56
CA VAL A 213 -12.95 7.65 23.34
C VAL A 213 -12.18 8.95 23.14
N GLY A 214 -12.44 9.70 22.05
CA GLY A 214 -11.81 10.98 21.76
C GLY A 214 -10.44 10.90 21.06
N GLU A 215 -9.97 9.71 20.71
CA GLU A 215 -8.70 9.45 20.03
C GLU A 215 -8.85 8.41 18.91
N THR A 216 -7.88 8.32 17.99
CA THR A 216 -7.98 7.35 16.89
C THR A 216 -7.95 5.91 17.40
N ILE A 217 -8.59 4.96 16.72
CA ILE A 217 -8.55 3.56 17.17
C ILE A 217 -7.12 2.99 17.19
N ARG A 218 -6.21 3.52 16.36
CA ARG A 218 -4.79 3.19 16.42
C ARG A 218 -4.23 3.58 17.79
N ASP A 219 -4.40 4.85 18.17
CA ASP A 219 -3.83 5.39 19.41
C ASP A 219 -4.50 4.78 20.64
N TYR A 220 -5.82 4.56 20.59
CA TYR A 220 -6.58 3.85 21.62
C TYR A 220 -6.04 2.44 21.88
N LEU A 221 -5.65 1.72 20.81
CA LEU A 221 -5.10 0.37 20.89
C LEU A 221 -3.62 0.32 21.32
N VAL A 222 -2.86 1.43 21.26
CA VAL A 222 -1.44 1.45 21.65
C VAL A 222 -1.22 0.90 23.06
N PRO A 223 -1.78 1.48 24.14
CA PRO A 223 -1.55 0.98 25.49
C PRO A 223 -2.29 -0.32 25.82
N ARG A 224 -3.31 -0.67 25.02
CA ARG A 224 -4.25 -1.78 25.32
C ARG A 224 -3.88 -3.09 24.62
N LEU A 225 -3.31 -3.00 23.43
CA LEU A 225 -3.02 -4.14 22.56
C LEU A 225 -1.58 -4.10 22.04
N PHE A 226 -1.17 -3.00 21.39
CA PHE A 226 0.12 -3.00 20.70
C PHE A 226 1.30 -3.04 21.67
N GLU A 227 1.35 -2.19 22.68
CA GLU A 227 2.42 -2.21 23.69
C GLU A 227 2.48 -3.52 24.50
N PRO A 228 1.35 -4.08 25.01
CA PRO A 228 1.37 -5.38 25.68
C PRO A 228 1.92 -6.53 24.82
N LEU A 229 1.59 -6.54 23.53
CA LEU A 229 2.05 -7.55 22.57
C LEU A 229 3.44 -7.22 21.99
N LYS A 230 4.05 -6.09 22.38
CA LYS A 230 5.31 -5.58 21.80
C LYS A 230 5.23 -5.43 20.28
N ILE A 231 4.12 -4.91 19.79
CA ILE A 231 3.92 -4.46 18.42
C ILE A 231 4.29 -2.98 18.40
N GLU A 232 5.26 -2.60 17.55
CA GLU A 232 5.58 -1.19 17.33
C GLU A 232 4.34 -0.46 16.81
N THR A 233 4.10 0.78 17.27
CA THR A 233 2.91 1.56 16.90
C THR A 233 2.72 1.56 15.39
N PRO A 234 1.69 0.86 14.87
CA PRO A 234 1.61 0.60 13.45
C PRO A 234 1.09 1.82 12.70
N TYR A 235 1.48 1.95 11.43
CA TYR A 235 0.83 2.91 10.55
C TYR A 235 -0.58 2.41 10.20
N TRP A 236 -1.57 3.29 10.36
CA TRP A 236 -2.95 3.05 9.96
C TRP A 236 -3.46 4.27 9.20
N GLU A 237 -3.79 4.09 7.92
CA GLU A 237 -4.31 5.17 7.09
C GLU A 237 -5.57 5.80 7.71
N SER A 238 -5.69 7.12 7.53
CA SER A 238 -6.84 7.89 7.97
C SER A 238 -7.79 8.19 6.81
N SER A 239 -9.07 8.36 7.14
CA SER A 239 -10.06 9.01 6.29
C SER A 239 -9.74 10.51 6.14
N PRO A 240 -10.34 11.20 5.17
CA PRO A 240 -10.16 12.64 4.98
C PRO A 240 -10.42 13.47 6.24
N ASN A 241 -11.29 13.00 7.13
CA ASN A 241 -11.70 13.71 8.34
C ASN A 241 -10.94 13.22 9.60
N GLY A 242 -9.83 12.51 9.44
CA GLY A 242 -8.92 12.16 10.54
C GLY A 242 -9.31 10.93 11.37
N PHE A 243 -10.24 10.11 10.90
CA PHE A 243 -10.56 8.82 11.52
C PHE A 243 -9.68 7.72 10.95
N SER A 244 -9.18 6.76 11.72
CA SER A 244 -8.53 5.58 11.10
C SER A 244 -9.52 4.86 10.18
N LYS A 245 -9.08 4.41 9.01
CA LYS A 245 -9.96 3.73 8.03
C LYS A 245 -10.65 2.48 8.60
N GLY A 246 -10.01 1.80 9.55
CA GLY A 246 -10.55 0.63 10.27
C GLY A 246 -10.64 -0.62 9.40
N GLY A 247 -11.43 -0.61 8.34
CA GLY A 247 -11.65 -1.79 7.51
C GLY A 247 -10.52 -2.15 6.54
N THR A 248 -9.50 -1.28 6.45
CA THR A 248 -8.29 -1.40 5.62
C THR A 248 -7.23 -0.42 6.14
N GLY A 249 -6.05 -0.38 5.49
CA GLY A 249 -5.03 0.65 5.68
C GLY A 249 -4.12 0.46 6.90
N LEU A 250 -4.25 -0.66 7.64
CA LEU A 250 -3.30 -1.03 8.69
C LEU A 250 -2.08 -1.71 8.09
N PHE A 251 -0.88 -1.37 8.56
CA PHE A 251 0.37 -1.99 8.16
C PHE A 251 1.03 -2.69 9.35
N LEU A 252 1.37 -3.97 9.18
CA LEU A 252 1.97 -4.81 10.23
C LEU A 252 3.07 -5.69 9.68
N ARG A 253 4.01 -6.11 10.55
CA ARG A 253 4.91 -7.22 10.26
C ARG A 253 4.15 -8.54 10.39
N THR A 254 4.66 -9.59 9.77
CA THR A 254 4.03 -10.93 9.83
C THR A 254 3.98 -11.46 11.27
N GLU A 255 5.00 -11.17 12.07
CA GLU A 255 5.03 -11.54 13.48
C GLU A 255 3.99 -10.79 14.32
N ASP A 256 3.67 -9.54 13.98
CA ASP A 256 2.64 -8.77 14.68
C ASP A 256 1.25 -9.34 14.39
N ILE A 257 1.02 -9.83 13.15
CA ILE A 257 -0.19 -10.58 12.79
C ILE A 257 -0.27 -11.88 13.60
N ALA A 258 0.85 -12.60 13.75
CA ALA A 258 0.90 -13.83 14.53
C ALA A 258 0.62 -13.61 16.02
N LYS A 259 1.20 -12.55 16.61
CA LYS A 259 0.92 -12.12 17.99
C LYS A 259 -0.56 -11.81 18.19
N PHE A 260 -1.16 -11.05 17.27
CA PHE A 260 -2.60 -10.78 17.31
C PHE A 260 -3.44 -12.05 17.22
N GLY A 261 -3.11 -12.96 16.30
CA GLY A 261 -3.80 -14.25 16.20
C GLY A 261 -3.68 -15.09 17.47
N GLN A 262 -2.51 -15.12 18.10
CA GLN A 262 -2.29 -15.83 19.36
C GLN A 262 -3.07 -15.19 20.52
N PHE A 263 -3.18 -13.86 20.56
CA PHE A 263 -4.03 -13.14 21.52
C PHE A 263 -5.51 -13.49 21.36
N CYS A 264 -6.01 -13.56 20.12
CA CYS A 264 -7.37 -14.03 19.84
C CYS A 264 -7.58 -15.48 20.28
N LEU A 265 -6.63 -16.36 19.95
CA LEU A 265 -6.66 -17.78 20.32
C LEU A 265 -6.68 -17.98 21.84
N GLN A 266 -5.99 -17.12 22.58
CA GLN A 266 -5.99 -17.07 24.05
C GLN A 266 -7.17 -16.30 24.65
N ARG A 267 -8.19 -15.97 23.84
CA ARG A 267 -9.42 -15.32 24.30
C ARG A 267 -9.14 -14.04 25.09
N GLY A 268 -8.23 -13.21 24.59
CA GLY A 268 -7.95 -11.90 25.19
C GLY A 268 -6.98 -11.90 26.37
N GLU A 269 -6.44 -13.07 26.75
CA GLU A 269 -5.33 -13.16 27.69
C GLU A 269 -3.99 -12.97 26.99
N TRP A 270 -3.07 -12.24 27.62
CA TRP A 270 -1.68 -12.17 27.22
C TRP A 270 -0.79 -12.14 28.47
N ASN A 271 0.17 -13.06 28.58
CA ASN A 271 1.07 -13.17 29.75
C ASN A 271 0.34 -13.27 31.09
N GLY A 272 -0.71 -14.11 31.14
CA GLY A 272 -1.53 -14.30 32.33
C GLY A 272 -2.35 -13.07 32.73
N LYS A 273 -2.38 -12.02 31.89
CA LYS A 273 -3.20 -10.83 32.09
C LYS A 273 -4.39 -10.86 31.13
N PRO A 274 -5.63 -10.83 31.63
CA PRO A 274 -6.80 -10.68 30.77
C PRO A 274 -6.87 -9.23 30.29
N LEU A 275 -6.34 -8.95 29.09
CA LEU A 275 -6.40 -7.60 28.53
C LEU A 275 -7.82 -7.29 28.03
N LEU A 276 -8.48 -8.28 27.44
CA LEU A 276 -9.87 -8.18 26.98
C LEU A 276 -10.69 -9.35 27.57
N PRO A 277 -11.94 -9.14 28.01
CA PRO A 277 -12.78 -10.22 28.53
C PRO A 277 -12.95 -11.36 27.50
N PRO A 278 -12.85 -12.62 27.91
CA PRO A 278 -12.86 -13.76 27.00
C PRO A 278 -14.16 -13.91 26.21
N GLU A 279 -15.28 -13.43 26.76
CA GLU A 279 -16.60 -13.42 26.13
C GLU A 279 -16.59 -12.65 24.81
N TRP A 280 -15.71 -11.64 24.67
CA TRP A 280 -15.58 -10.91 23.41
C TRP A 280 -15.14 -11.82 22.27
N PHE A 281 -14.11 -12.65 22.48
CA PHE A 281 -13.61 -13.53 21.41
C PHE A 281 -14.48 -14.77 21.21
N ASP A 282 -15.22 -15.20 22.23
CA ASP A 282 -16.27 -16.21 22.07
C ASP A 282 -17.32 -15.73 21.05
N GLU A 283 -17.80 -14.49 21.21
CA GLU A 283 -18.75 -13.88 20.29
C GLU A 283 -18.10 -13.51 18.94
N ALA A 284 -16.90 -12.93 18.96
CA ALA A 284 -16.26 -12.43 17.77
C ALA A 284 -15.89 -13.55 16.79
N THR A 285 -15.62 -14.74 17.29
CA THR A 285 -15.26 -15.90 16.48
C THR A 285 -16.41 -16.91 16.32
N ALA A 286 -17.60 -16.63 16.86
CA ALA A 286 -18.80 -17.43 16.65
C ALA A 286 -19.52 -17.07 15.34
N LYS A 287 -20.33 -18.00 14.81
CA LYS A 287 -21.18 -17.77 13.65
C LYS A 287 -22.41 -16.96 14.07
N HIS A 288 -22.50 -15.72 13.62
CA HIS A 288 -23.65 -14.84 13.85
C HIS A 288 -24.60 -14.76 12.65
N VAL A 289 -24.06 -14.85 11.44
CA VAL A 289 -24.84 -14.75 10.19
C VAL A 289 -24.33 -15.74 9.15
N SER A 290 -25.25 -16.20 8.30
CA SER A 290 -24.89 -17.05 7.15
C SER A 290 -24.40 -16.18 6.00
N ASN A 291 -23.27 -16.57 5.38
CA ASN A 291 -22.62 -15.90 4.26
C ASN A 291 -22.49 -16.80 3.02
N GLY A 292 -23.15 -17.96 3.03
CA GLY A 292 -23.15 -18.94 1.94
C GLY A 292 -23.69 -20.29 2.40
N ALA A 293 -23.79 -21.24 1.48
CA ALA A 293 -24.27 -22.60 1.75
C ALA A 293 -23.34 -23.71 1.24
N ASP A 294 -22.23 -23.37 0.56
CA ASP A 294 -21.28 -24.37 0.06
C ASP A 294 -20.44 -24.95 1.22
N PRO A 295 -20.59 -26.24 1.55
CA PRO A 295 -19.86 -26.86 2.66
C PRO A 295 -18.34 -26.96 2.40
N ASN A 296 -17.90 -26.85 1.14
CA ASN A 296 -16.48 -26.94 0.77
C ASN A 296 -15.78 -25.58 0.69
N SER A 297 -16.53 -24.47 0.78
CA SER A 297 -16.00 -23.12 0.71
C SER A 297 -15.81 -22.52 2.10
N ASP A 298 -14.59 -22.13 2.45
CA ASP A 298 -14.30 -21.45 3.72
C ASP A 298 -14.84 -20.02 3.77
N TRP A 299 -15.38 -19.50 2.66
CA TRP A 299 -16.11 -18.22 2.62
C TRP A 299 -17.61 -18.39 2.89
N ALA A 300 -18.11 -19.63 3.03
CA ALA A 300 -19.51 -19.95 3.27
C ALA A 300 -19.79 -20.57 4.66
N GLN A 301 -18.83 -20.53 5.59
CA GLN A 301 -18.94 -21.19 6.89
C GLN A 301 -19.51 -20.32 8.01
N GLY A 302 -19.87 -19.07 7.69
CA GLY A 302 -20.38 -18.07 8.62
C GLY A 302 -19.39 -16.93 8.90
N TYR A 303 -19.89 -15.91 9.58
CA TYR A 303 -19.14 -14.71 9.93
C TYR A 303 -19.46 -14.28 11.38
N GLY A 304 -18.44 -13.84 12.11
CA GLY A 304 -18.53 -13.35 13.47
C GLY A 304 -18.36 -11.83 13.57
N PHE A 305 -17.81 -11.31 14.68
CA PHE A 305 -17.45 -9.87 14.78
C PHE A 305 -16.16 -9.60 14.02
N GLN A 306 -16.28 -9.51 12.70
CA GLN A 306 -15.19 -9.24 11.77
C GLN A 306 -14.10 -10.32 11.73
N PHE A 307 -14.52 -11.58 11.94
CA PHE A 307 -13.76 -12.79 11.70
C PHE A 307 -14.57 -13.73 10.80
N TRP A 308 -13.91 -14.36 9.84
CA TRP A 308 -14.50 -15.42 9.04
C TRP A 308 -14.44 -16.74 9.80
N ARG A 309 -15.52 -17.52 9.74
CA ARG A 309 -15.46 -18.95 10.08
C ARG A 309 -14.89 -19.72 8.90
N CYS A 310 -14.22 -20.83 9.20
CA CYS A 310 -13.77 -21.82 8.23
C CYS A 310 -14.37 -23.19 8.58
N ARG A 311 -14.06 -24.18 7.75
CA ARG A 311 -14.23 -25.59 8.09
C ARG A 311 -13.35 -25.93 9.31
N PHE A 312 -13.58 -27.09 9.92
CA PHE A 312 -12.71 -27.65 10.97
C PHE A 312 -12.57 -26.80 12.25
N ASN A 313 -13.62 -26.07 12.64
CA ASN A 313 -13.60 -25.14 13.78
C ASN A 313 -12.53 -24.02 13.71
N VAL A 314 -11.98 -23.78 12.53
CA VAL A 314 -10.99 -22.71 12.30
C VAL A 314 -11.71 -21.38 12.10
N TYR A 315 -11.06 -20.29 12.48
CA TYR A 315 -11.47 -18.93 12.12
C TYR A 315 -10.28 -18.12 11.60
N ARG A 316 -10.57 -17.06 10.84
CA ARG A 316 -9.52 -16.22 10.25
C ARG A 316 -9.87 -14.74 10.17
N GLY A 317 -8.84 -13.91 10.28
CA GLY A 317 -8.81 -12.59 9.67
C GLY A 317 -8.22 -12.70 8.26
N ASP A 318 -8.84 -12.06 7.29
CA ASP A 318 -8.57 -12.24 5.86
C ASP A 318 -8.50 -10.87 5.17
N GLY A 319 -7.36 -10.58 4.56
CA GLY A 319 -7.06 -9.38 3.79
C GLY A 319 -6.87 -9.68 2.31
N MET A 320 -7.22 -8.71 1.46
CA MET A 320 -6.98 -8.78 0.01
C MET A 320 -5.52 -9.17 -0.29
N PHE A 321 -5.33 -9.99 -1.31
CA PHE A 321 -4.05 -10.63 -1.65
C PHE A 321 -3.57 -11.66 -0.62
N SER A 322 -4.51 -12.32 0.07
CA SER A 322 -4.25 -13.39 1.03
C SER A 322 -3.35 -12.95 2.19
N GLN A 323 -3.70 -11.82 2.82
CA GLN A 323 -3.14 -11.46 4.13
C GLN A 323 -3.93 -12.22 5.19
N PHE A 324 -3.34 -13.25 5.76
CA PHE A 324 -4.04 -14.15 6.66
C PHE A 324 -3.52 -14.08 8.09
N MET A 325 -4.48 -14.08 9.01
CA MET A 325 -4.33 -14.65 10.34
C MET A 325 -5.31 -15.82 10.41
N VAL A 326 -4.82 -17.04 10.57
CA VAL A 326 -5.65 -18.26 10.68
C VAL A 326 -5.41 -18.88 12.05
N ALA A 327 -6.46 -19.02 12.84
CA ALA A 327 -6.39 -19.64 14.17
C ALA A 327 -7.06 -21.01 14.16
N PHE A 328 -6.39 -21.98 14.77
CA PHE A 328 -6.82 -23.37 14.89
C PHE A 328 -7.09 -23.68 16.38
N PRO A 329 -8.30 -23.43 16.91
CA PRO A 329 -8.61 -23.57 18.34
C PRO A 329 -8.34 -24.96 18.89
N ASP A 330 -8.80 -25.98 18.18
CA ASP A 330 -8.68 -27.39 18.60
C ASP A 330 -7.22 -27.87 18.60
N GLN A 331 -6.34 -27.15 17.88
CA GLN A 331 -4.93 -27.44 17.74
C GLN A 331 -4.05 -26.41 18.45
N ASP A 332 -4.58 -25.41 19.16
CA ASP A 332 -3.77 -24.37 19.81
C ASP A 332 -2.63 -23.84 18.90
N ALA A 333 -2.99 -23.50 17.67
CA ALA A 333 -2.07 -23.08 16.62
C ALA A 333 -2.56 -21.85 15.87
N VAL A 334 -1.62 -21.05 15.37
CA VAL A 334 -1.88 -19.85 14.57
C VAL A 334 -0.97 -19.85 13.35
N VAL A 335 -1.49 -19.47 12.20
CA VAL A 335 -0.70 -19.20 11.00
C VAL A 335 -0.91 -17.75 10.60
N ALA A 336 0.17 -16.98 10.56
CA ALA A 336 0.20 -15.68 9.89
C ALA A 336 0.86 -15.84 8.52
N MET A 337 0.23 -15.33 7.47
CA MET A 337 0.78 -15.40 6.11
C MET A 337 0.51 -14.09 5.37
N THR A 338 1.49 -13.61 4.62
CA THR A 338 1.31 -12.47 3.70
C THR A 338 1.71 -12.90 2.29
N SER A 339 1.03 -12.37 1.28
CA SER A 339 1.34 -12.67 -0.13
C SER A 339 0.80 -11.59 -1.06
N ASP A 340 0.98 -11.79 -2.36
CA ASP A 340 0.34 -11.01 -3.42
C ASP A 340 -0.71 -11.86 -4.19
N SER A 341 -1.18 -12.95 -3.56
CA SER A 341 -2.01 -14.00 -4.19
C SER A 341 -3.51 -13.75 -4.06
N ASN A 342 -4.26 -13.96 -5.14
CA ASN A 342 -5.72 -14.10 -5.10
C ASN A 342 -6.19 -15.55 -4.90
N GLY A 343 -5.27 -16.48 -4.63
CA GLY A 343 -5.56 -17.90 -4.40
C GLY A 343 -6.03 -18.22 -2.97
N TYR A 344 -6.97 -17.44 -2.42
CA TYR A 344 -7.39 -17.53 -1.01
C TYR A 344 -7.75 -18.96 -0.59
N GLN A 345 -8.67 -19.61 -1.32
CA GLN A 345 -9.12 -20.97 -0.99
C GLN A 345 -8.04 -22.03 -1.22
N GLN A 346 -7.16 -21.83 -2.21
CA GLN A 346 -6.04 -22.72 -2.49
C GLN A 346 -5.05 -22.72 -1.31
N ILE A 347 -4.70 -21.54 -0.80
CA ILE A 347 -3.81 -21.39 0.36
C ILE A 347 -4.43 -22.06 1.59
N LEU A 348 -5.71 -21.78 1.88
CA LEU A 348 -6.39 -22.42 3.01
C LEU A 348 -6.41 -23.95 2.89
N ASN A 349 -6.64 -24.50 1.69
CA ASN A 349 -6.58 -25.93 1.46
C ASN A 349 -5.18 -26.50 1.73
N ILE A 350 -4.11 -25.85 1.23
CA ILE A 350 -2.73 -26.26 1.51
C ILE A 350 -2.47 -26.27 3.02
N LEU A 351 -2.87 -25.21 3.75
CA LEU A 351 -2.71 -25.15 5.21
C LEU A 351 -3.44 -26.31 5.89
N PHE A 352 -4.68 -26.58 5.50
CA PHE A 352 -5.51 -27.62 6.13
C PHE A 352 -5.02 -29.03 5.82
N GLU A 353 -4.65 -29.31 4.58
CA GLU A 353 -4.11 -30.60 4.14
C GLU A 353 -2.78 -30.94 4.83
N GLU A 354 -1.92 -29.94 5.03
CA GLU A 354 -0.60 -30.16 5.62
C GLU A 354 -0.64 -30.18 7.16
N LEU A 355 -1.34 -29.23 7.78
CA LEU A 355 -1.24 -29.00 9.22
C LEU A 355 -2.21 -29.85 10.05
N LEU A 356 -3.50 -29.90 9.67
CA LEU A 356 -4.53 -30.59 10.46
C LEU A 356 -4.20 -32.06 10.77
N PRO A 357 -3.79 -32.90 9.78
CA PRO A 357 -3.45 -34.30 10.07
C PRO A 357 -2.10 -34.47 10.78
N ALA A 358 -1.25 -33.44 10.79
CA ALA A 358 0.11 -33.51 11.32
C ALA A 358 0.23 -33.15 12.80
N PHE A 359 -0.72 -32.37 13.32
CA PHE A 359 -0.70 -31.96 14.72
C PHE A 359 -0.91 -33.12 15.68
N ARG A 360 -0.02 -33.24 16.67
CA ARG A 360 -0.06 -34.20 17.77
C ARG A 360 -0.10 -33.48 19.12
N ASN A 361 -0.61 -34.17 20.14
CA ASN A 361 -0.63 -33.64 21.50
C ASN A 361 0.66 -33.96 22.24
N GLU A 362 1.36 -35.01 21.82
CA GLU A 362 2.64 -35.44 22.39
C GLU A 362 3.82 -34.76 21.69
N VAL A 363 4.92 -34.62 22.44
CA VAL A 363 6.23 -34.28 21.89
C VAL A 363 6.68 -35.38 20.92
N LEU A 364 7.16 -34.99 19.75
CA LEU A 364 7.74 -35.92 18.78
C LEU A 364 9.24 -36.12 19.06
N PRO A 365 9.82 -37.29 18.69
CA PRO A 365 11.26 -37.45 18.68
C PRO A 365 11.92 -36.43 17.75
N GLU A 366 13.01 -35.79 18.21
CA GLU A 366 13.80 -34.85 17.41
C GLU A 366 14.35 -35.51 16.14
N ASP A 367 14.25 -34.83 15.00
CA ASP A 367 14.84 -35.22 13.71
C ASP A 367 15.81 -34.11 13.24
N PRO A 368 17.09 -34.15 13.65
CA PRO A 368 18.04 -33.09 13.34
C PRO A 368 18.20 -32.80 11.84
N ALA A 369 18.04 -33.83 10.99
CA ALA A 369 18.12 -33.66 9.54
C ALA A 369 16.92 -32.88 8.99
N ALA A 370 15.71 -33.17 9.49
CA ALA A 370 14.51 -32.43 9.10
C ALA A 370 14.50 -30.99 9.64
N VAL A 371 14.99 -30.78 10.86
CA VAL A 371 15.13 -29.43 11.45
C VAL A 371 16.11 -28.58 10.63
N GLU A 372 17.24 -29.15 10.22
CA GLU A 372 18.21 -28.44 9.38
C GLU A 372 17.65 -28.12 7.99
N GLU A 373 16.87 -29.03 7.42
CA GLU A 373 16.21 -28.77 6.13
C GLU A 373 15.16 -27.66 6.23
N LEU A 374 14.35 -27.65 7.30
CA LEU A 374 13.40 -26.58 7.57
C LEU A 374 14.09 -25.22 7.63
N LYS A 375 15.23 -25.11 8.34
CA LYS A 375 16.01 -23.86 8.43
C LYS A 375 16.48 -23.36 7.06
N LYS A 376 16.88 -24.25 6.15
CA LYS A 376 17.33 -23.84 4.80
C LYS A 376 16.19 -23.24 3.98
N VAL A 377 15.01 -23.86 4.02
CA VAL A 377 13.84 -23.38 3.27
C VAL A 377 13.24 -22.13 3.89
N SER A 378 13.49 -21.86 5.17
CA SER A 378 13.07 -20.64 5.86
C SER A 378 13.75 -19.34 5.37
N VAL A 379 14.92 -19.43 4.74
CA VAL A 379 15.77 -18.24 4.42
C VAL A 379 16.17 -18.11 2.95
N SER A 380 15.86 -19.09 2.09
CA SER A 380 16.45 -19.15 0.74
C SER A 380 15.56 -19.76 -0.35
N LEU A 381 14.30 -19.32 -0.46
CA LEU A 381 13.42 -19.79 -1.54
C LEU A 381 13.36 -18.80 -2.71
N PRO A 382 13.63 -19.26 -3.94
CA PRO A 382 13.37 -18.45 -5.12
C PRO A 382 11.85 -18.26 -5.23
N VAL A 383 11.40 -17.02 -5.29
CA VAL A 383 9.98 -16.70 -5.54
C VAL A 383 9.65 -17.21 -6.93
N LYS A 384 8.70 -18.14 -7.03
CA LYS A 384 8.12 -18.48 -8.33
C LYS A 384 7.39 -17.24 -8.82
N ASP A 385 7.70 -16.78 -10.03
CA ASP A 385 7.09 -15.61 -10.69
C ASP A 385 5.56 -15.67 -10.56
N GLY A 386 5.08 -15.08 -9.48
CA GLY A 386 3.69 -14.89 -9.20
C GLY A 386 3.36 -13.49 -9.62
N GLN A 387 2.31 -13.36 -10.40
CA GLN A 387 1.80 -12.08 -10.91
C GLN A 387 1.28 -11.16 -9.80
N SER A 388 2.12 -10.71 -8.87
CA SER A 388 1.97 -9.35 -8.37
C SER A 388 2.24 -8.44 -9.56
N ARG A 389 1.21 -8.17 -10.35
CA ARG A 389 1.40 -7.41 -11.58
C ARG A 389 1.74 -6.00 -11.15
N SER A 390 2.87 -5.48 -11.66
CA SER A 390 2.99 -4.04 -11.77
C SER A 390 1.74 -3.48 -12.44
N LEU A 391 1.30 -2.32 -11.97
CA LEU A 391 0.09 -1.69 -12.45
C LEU A 391 0.47 -0.49 -13.29
N VAL A 392 -0.22 -0.32 -14.41
CA VAL A 392 -0.21 0.95 -15.14
C VAL A 392 -1.57 1.60 -14.95
N LEU A 393 -1.55 2.78 -14.35
CA LEU A 393 -2.71 3.66 -14.23
C LEU A 393 -2.65 4.65 -15.36
N GLU A 394 -3.65 4.60 -16.23
CA GLU A 394 -3.70 5.43 -17.42
C GLU A 394 -4.76 6.53 -17.29
N ASN A 395 -4.51 7.67 -17.95
CA ASN A 395 -5.43 8.80 -18.04
C ASN A 395 -5.88 9.35 -16.68
N LEU A 396 -4.98 9.29 -15.68
CA LEU A 396 -5.18 10.03 -14.45
C LEU A 396 -5.20 11.50 -14.79
N HIS A 397 -6.11 12.26 -14.18
CA HIS A 397 -6.28 13.66 -14.49
C HIS A 397 -6.58 14.48 -13.24
N PHE A 398 -6.20 15.74 -13.30
CA PHE A 398 -6.63 16.74 -12.33
C PHE A 398 -6.69 18.12 -12.97
N GLN A 399 -7.56 18.96 -12.43
CA GLN A 399 -7.71 20.35 -12.86
C GLN A 399 -6.50 21.16 -12.39
N SER A 400 -5.72 21.70 -13.33
CA SER A 400 -4.64 22.64 -13.06
C SER A 400 -5.19 24.06 -12.90
N GLU A 401 -4.89 24.72 -11.80
CA GLU A 401 -5.20 26.13 -11.61
C GLU A 401 -4.24 27.00 -12.42
N ILE A 402 -2.96 26.61 -12.48
CA ILE A 402 -1.91 27.32 -13.22
C ILE A 402 -2.19 27.38 -14.72
N LEU A 403 -2.70 26.28 -15.30
CA LEU A 403 -3.01 26.19 -16.74
C LEU A 403 -4.50 26.40 -17.04
N GLY A 404 -5.35 26.46 -16.01
CA GLY A 404 -6.80 26.66 -16.15
C GLY A 404 -7.52 25.52 -16.88
N ARG A 405 -6.97 24.29 -16.89
CA ARG A 405 -7.52 23.13 -17.61
C ARG A 405 -7.14 21.81 -16.94
N ASP A 406 -7.87 20.76 -17.27
CA ASP A 406 -7.52 19.40 -16.86
C ASP A 406 -6.21 18.96 -17.53
N MET A 407 -5.31 18.44 -16.70
CA MET A 407 -4.03 17.90 -17.13
C MET A 407 -3.98 16.41 -16.83
N THR A 408 -3.40 15.64 -17.76
CA THR A 408 -3.36 14.18 -17.68
C THR A 408 -1.94 13.67 -17.39
N PHE A 409 -1.86 12.49 -16.78
CA PHE A 409 -0.63 11.76 -16.58
C PHE A 409 -0.91 10.27 -16.41
N ASN A 410 0.11 9.45 -16.65
CA ASN A 410 0.06 8.01 -16.40
C ASN A 410 1.05 7.65 -15.28
N VAL A 411 0.81 6.54 -14.59
CA VAL A 411 1.69 6.06 -13.52
C VAL A 411 1.92 4.57 -13.65
N TYR A 412 3.18 4.15 -13.69
CA TYR A 412 3.59 2.77 -13.46
C TYR A 412 3.91 2.57 -11.97
N LEU A 413 3.28 1.57 -11.38
CA LEU A 413 3.50 1.11 -10.02
C LEU A 413 4.20 -0.25 -10.07
N PRO A 414 5.35 -0.42 -9.40
CA PRO A 414 6.10 -1.67 -9.45
C PRO A 414 5.33 -2.83 -8.79
N ASN A 415 5.70 -4.06 -9.16
CA ASN A 415 5.27 -5.27 -8.45
C ASN A 415 5.54 -5.13 -6.93
N GLY A 416 4.57 -5.55 -6.12
CA GLY A 416 4.59 -5.41 -4.66
C GLY A 416 4.12 -4.04 -4.17
N TYR A 417 3.79 -3.09 -5.05
CA TYR A 417 3.28 -1.79 -4.62
C TYR A 417 2.04 -1.96 -3.77
N LEU A 418 1.02 -2.70 -4.22
CA LEU A 418 -0.25 -2.81 -3.52
C LEU A 418 -0.10 -3.43 -2.12
N THR A 419 0.77 -4.41 -1.94
CA THR A 419 0.87 -5.20 -0.70
C THR A 419 1.97 -4.72 0.24
N GLY A 420 2.99 -4.04 -0.26
CA GLY A 420 4.12 -3.53 0.53
C GLY A 420 3.81 -2.23 1.27
N GLY A 421 4.45 -2.05 2.42
CA GLY A 421 4.41 -0.82 3.23
C GLY A 421 5.45 0.24 2.92
N PHE A 422 6.26 0.06 1.87
CA PHE A 422 7.37 0.96 1.57
C PHE A 422 6.96 2.16 0.71
N ASP A 423 7.58 3.30 0.99
CA ASP A 423 7.62 4.44 0.07
C ASP A 423 8.68 4.22 -1.01
N TYR A 424 8.34 4.58 -2.25
CA TYR A 424 9.16 4.36 -3.44
C TYR A 424 9.82 5.65 -3.92
N PRO A 425 11.07 5.60 -4.42
CA PRO A 425 11.61 6.66 -5.25
C PRO A 425 10.77 6.85 -6.53
N VAL A 426 10.78 8.08 -7.07
CA VAL A 426 9.93 8.49 -8.19
C VAL A 426 10.77 8.97 -9.37
N LEU A 427 10.53 8.37 -10.53
CA LEU A 427 11.05 8.84 -11.82
C LEU A 427 9.94 9.57 -12.58
N TYR A 428 10.11 10.87 -12.81
CA TYR A 428 9.27 11.62 -13.73
C TYR A 428 9.84 11.52 -15.15
N LEU A 429 9.11 10.87 -16.05
CA LEU A 429 9.56 10.47 -17.38
C LEU A 429 8.82 11.26 -18.47
N LEU A 430 9.51 12.27 -19.01
CA LEU A 430 8.99 13.29 -19.92
C LEU A 430 8.99 12.80 -21.38
N HIS A 431 7.89 12.97 -22.09
CA HIS A 431 7.78 12.63 -23.52
C HIS A 431 8.37 13.71 -24.43
N GLY A 432 8.63 13.34 -25.70
CA GLY A 432 9.19 14.22 -26.72
C GLY A 432 8.18 15.16 -27.39
N GLY A 433 8.66 15.97 -28.33
CA GLY A 433 7.81 16.82 -29.16
C GLY A 433 6.96 16.01 -30.14
N GLY A 434 5.74 16.44 -30.40
CA GLY A 434 4.77 15.72 -31.23
C GLY A 434 4.17 14.43 -30.62
N ASP A 435 4.61 14.03 -29.43
CA ASP A 435 4.04 12.90 -28.68
C ASP A 435 2.93 13.33 -27.70
N VAL A 436 2.25 12.34 -27.14
CA VAL A 436 1.21 12.50 -26.10
C VAL A 436 1.56 11.68 -24.86
N GLY A 437 0.76 11.80 -23.79
CA GLY A 437 1.09 11.27 -22.46
C GLY A 437 1.27 9.74 -22.38
N ASP A 438 0.77 8.96 -23.35
CA ASP A 438 0.90 7.50 -23.38
C ASP A 438 2.10 6.99 -24.21
N ALA A 439 2.92 7.88 -24.79
CA ALA A 439 3.97 7.50 -25.73
C ALA A 439 4.98 6.51 -25.11
N TRP A 440 5.35 6.71 -23.84
CA TRP A 440 6.21 5.78 -23.11
C TRP A 440 5.57 4.40 -22.91
N LEU A 441 4.25 4.33 -22.73
CA LEU A 441 3.53 3.06 -22.60
C LEU A 441 3.45 2.32 -23.94
N ARG A 442 3.08 3.04 -25.01
CA ARG A 442 2.77 2.43 -26.31
C ARG A 442 3.98 2.23 -27.20
N LYS A 443 4.82 3.26 -27.34
CA LYS A 443 6.00 3.25 -28.22
C LYS A 443 7.27 2.86 -27.45
N GLY A 444 7.35 3.30 -26.19
CA GLY A 444 8.46 3.04 -25.29
C GLY A 444 8.42 1.68 -24.58
N ASP A 445 7.33 0.90 -24.71
CA ASP A 445 7.19 -0.43 -24.09
C ASP A 445 7.53 -0.42 -22.59
N LEU A 446 7.21 0.69 -21.91
CA LEU A 446 7.67 0.99 -20.55
C LEU A 446 7.37 -0.14 -19.59
N LYS A 447 6.13 -0.67 -19.64
CA LYS A 447 5.69 -1.67 -18.66
C LYS A 447 6.58 -2.92 -18.71
N ARG A 448 6.82 -3.46 -19.90
CA ARG A 448 7.65 -4.67 -20.05
C ARG A 448 9.08 -4.39 -19.62
N ILE A 449 9.66 -3.28 -20.06
CA ILE A 449 11.04 -2.91 -19.73
C ILE A 449 11.21 -2.71 -18.22
N ALA A 450 10.28 -2.00 -17.58
CA ALA A 450 10.28 -1.78 -16.13
C ALA A 450 10.07 -3.09 -15.37
N ASP A 451 9.14 -3.95 -15.80
CA ASP A 451 8.92 -5.27 -15.20
C ASP A 451 10.19 -6.12 -15.26
N ASP A 452 10.78 -6.26 -16.45
CA ASP A 452 12.00 -7.03 -16.68
C ASP A 452 13.16 -6.49 -15.83
N TRP A 453 13.29 -5.15 -15.72
CA TRP A 453 14.36 -4.52 -14.95
C TRP A 453 14.17 -4.67 -13.44
N PHE A 454 12.95 -4.55 -12.93
CA PHE A 454 12.64 -4.62 -11.49
C PHE A 454 12.52 -6.04 -10.95
N LYS A 455 12.41 -7.05 -11.82
CA LYS A 455 12.11 -8.45 -11.46
C LYS A 455 12.90 -8.97 -10.27
N ASP A 456 14.23 -8.83 -10.31
CA ASP A 456 15.14 -9.39 -9.30
C ASP A 456 15.77 -8.31 -8.40
N ARG A 457 15.19 -7.10 -8.37
CA ARG A 457 15.76 -5.94 -7.68
C ARG A 457 14.94 -5.55 -6.47
N ALA A 458 15.63 -5.39 -5.33
CA ALA A 458 15.02 -4.91 -4.09
C ALA A 458 14.57 -3.44 -4.20
N ARG A 459 15.37 -2.59 -4.86
CA ARG A 459 15.04 -1.18 -5.08
C ARG A 459 14.23 -1.02 -6.36
N LYS A 460 12.99 -0.57 -6.23
CA LYS A 460 12.04 -0.31 -7.33
C LYS A 460 11.61 1.16 -7.30
N ALA A 461 11.03 1.66 -8.40
CA ALA A 461 10.55 3.04 -8.48
C ALA A 461 9.13 3.12 -9.05
N ILE A 462 8.41 4.17 -8.64
CA ILE A 462 7.22 4.65 -9.35
C ILE A 462 7.69 5.43 -10.57
N ILE A 463 7.06 5.22 -11.73
CA ILE A 463 7.37 5.98 -12.94
C ILE A 463 6.14 6.79 -13.34
N VAL A 464 6.26 8.11 -13.30
CA VAL A 464 5.20 9.07 -13.64
C VAL A 464 5.45 9.59 -15.05
N MET A 465 4.46 9.49 -15.92
CA MET A 465 4.51 9.95 -17.31
C MET A 465 3.50 11.07 -17.51
N PRO A 466 3.87 12.33 -17.26
CA PRO A 466 2.95 13.45 -17.44
C PRO A 466 2.74 13.76 -18.92
N TYR A 467 1.59 14.34 -19.22
CA TYR A 467 1.34 14.97 -20.51
C TYR A 467 1.75 16.45 -20.48
N CYS A 468 2.39 16.90 -21.55
CA CYS A 468 2.64 18.31 -21.84
C CYS A 468 2.41 18.55 -23.34
N GLU A 469 1.61 19.54 -23.69
CA GLU A 469 1.30 19.83 -25.09
C GLU A 469 2.58 20.04 -25.92
N ASP A 470 2.80 19.17 -26.91
CA ASP A 470 3.97 19.20 -27.80
C ASP A 470 5.33 19.11 -27.07
N GLY A 471 5.33 18.53 -25.87
CA GLY A 471 6.54 18.33 -25.05
C GLY A 471 7.28 19.64 -24.75
N ARG A 472 6.55 20.73 -24.49
CA ARG A 472 7.16 22.06 -24.31
C ARG A 472 7.97 22.19 -23.03
N TRP A 473 7.54 21.56 -21.93
CA TRP A 473 8.20 21.46 -20.62
C TRP A 473 8.77 22.77 -20.03
N ARG A 474 8.29 23.93 -20.49
CA ARG A 474 8.77 25.25 -20.07
C ARG A 474 7.64 26.26 -20.10
N ASN A 475 7.80 27.35 -19.38
CA ASN A 475 6.91 28.49 -19.45
C ASN A 475 7.07 29.21 -20.80
N ASP A 476 5.95 29.63 -21.41
CA ASP A 476 5.99 30.47 -22.61
C ASP A 476 6.24 31.95 -22.30
N PHE A 477 6.69 32.68 -23.31
CA PHE A 477 7.03 34.10 -23.21
C PHE A 477 5.84 34.96 -22.76
N GLU A 478 4.63 34.64 -23.25
CA GLU A 478 3.41 35.37 -22.94
C GLU A 478 2.79 35.01 -21.58
N GLY A 479 3.35 34.01 -20.88
CA GLY A 479 2.84 33.52 -19.58
C GLY A 479 1.48 32.80 -19.65
N LYS A 480 1.03 32.42 -20.84
CA LYS A 480 -0.22 31.70 -21.10
C LYS A 480 -0.09 30.21 -20.80
N ASN A 481 1.04 29.60 -21.15
CA ASN A 481 1.34 28.19 -20.91
C ASN A 481 2.52 28.06 -19.96
N ARG A 482 2.22 27.91 -18.67
CA ARG A 482 3.22 27.85 -17.60
C ARG A 482 3.51 26.40 -17.18
N TYR A 483 4.05 25.60 -18.10
CA TYR A 483 4.23 24.16 -17.87
C TYR A 483 5.26 23.81 -16.79
N GLU A 484 6.30 24.61 -16.64
CA GLU A 484 7.29 24.38 -15.59
C GLU A 484 6.65 24.61 -14.21
N GLU A 485 5.90 25.70 -14.06
CA GLU A 485 5.21 25.99 -12.79
C GLU A 485 4.12 24.96 -12.47
N TYR A 486 3.33 24.56 -13.47
CA TYR A 486 2.37 23.46 -13.33
C TYR A 486 3.05 22.19 -12.81
N PHE A 487 4.15 21.81 -13.44
CA PHE A 487 4.86 20.58 -13.12
C PHE A 487 5.35 20.61 -11.66
N ILE A 488 5.99 21.70 -11.29
CA ILE A 488 6.67 21.83 -10.00
C ILE A 488 5.69 22.09 -8.85
N LYS A 489 4.73 23.00 -9.04
CA LYS A 489 3.84 23.47 -7.97
C LYS A 489 2.56 22.65 -7.82
N GLU A 490 2.11 21.97 -8.88
CA GLU A 490 0.85 21.21 -8.85
C GLU A 490 1.07 19.71 -9.05
N LEU A 491 1.72 19.28 -10.15
CA LEU A 491 1.82 17.85 -10.47
C LEU A 491 2.62 17.06 -9.43
N ILE A 492 3.83 17.51 -9.05
CA ILE A 492 4.66 16.81 -8.05
C ILE A 492 3.90 16.66 -6.73
N PRO A 493 3.37 17.73 -6.09
CA PRO A 493 2.57 17.59 -4.87
C PRO A 493 1.32 16.72 -5.04
N TYR A 494 0.66 16.79 -6.20
CA TYR A 494 -0.52 15.98 -6.48
C TYR A 494 -0.21 14.48 -6.48
N VAL A 495 0.89 14.09 -7.14
CA VAL A 495 1.36 12.70 -7.18
C VAL A 495 1.80 12.25 -5.78
N GLU A 496 2.65 13.01 -5.10
CA GLU A 496 3.25 12.61 -3.82
C GLU A 496 2.28 12.64 -2.63
N SER A 497 1.09 13.22 -2.81
CA SER A 497 -0.01 13.13 -1.83
C SER A 497 -0.89 11.90 -2.04
N ARG A 498 -0.80 11.22 -3.19
CA ARG A 498 -1.70 10.13 -3.60
C ARG A 498 -1.01 8.78 -3.74
N PHE A 499 0.29 8.79 -3.99
CA PHE A 499 1.11 7.61 -4.12
C PHE A 499 2.14 7.54 -2.98
N ARG A 500 2.56 6.31 -2.62
CA ARG A 500 3.62 6.06 -1.63
C ARG A 500 4.98 6.45 -2.20
N CYS A 501 5.25 7.74 -2.19
CA CYS A 501 6.45 8.36 -2.74
C CYS A 501 7.38 8.83 -1.62
N ARG A 502 8.67 8.53 -1.76
CA ARG A 502 9.70 9.21 -0.98
C ARG A 502 9.83 10.64 -1.50
N LYS A 503 9.82 11.61 -0.60
CA LYS A 503 9.71 13.04 -0.93
C LYS A 503 11.06 13.77 -1.04
N GLY A 504 12.14 13.11 -0.61
CA GLY A 504 13.49 13.68 -0.66
C GLY A 504 14.02 13.77 -2.08
N ARG A 505 14.80 14.81 -2.37
CA ARG A 505 15.38 15.03 -3.72
C ARG A 505 16.21 13.83 -4.21
N GLU A 506 16.91 13.14 -3.32
CA GLU A 506 17.72 11.96 -3.66
C GLU A 506 16.87 10.77 -4.15
N ASP A 507 15.58 10.76 -3.80
CA ASP A 507 14.61 9.76 -4.26
C ASP A 507 13.73 10.29 -5.41
N ARG A 508 14.06 11.45 -5.99
CA ARG A 508 13.35 12.05 -7.12
C ARG A 508 14.29 12.22 -8.32
N ALA A 509 13.92 11.58 -9.43
CA ALA A 509 14.59 11.73 -10.71
C ALA A 509 13.68 12.33 -11.77
N VAL A 510 14.30 13.05 -12.71
CA VAL A 510 13.66 13.49 -13.95
C VAL A 510 14.43 12.93 -15.15
N SER A 511 13.70 12.39 -16.13
CA SER A 511 14.28 11.88 -17.36
C SER A 511 13.34 12.16 -18.52
N GLY A 512 13.83 12.08 -19.75
CA GLY A 512 12.97 12.21 -20.93
C GLY A 512 13.75 12.12 -22.23
N LEU A 513 13.00 12.04 -23.33
CA LEU A 513 13.55 11.94 -24.69
C LEU A 513 13.35 13.22 -25.48
N SER A 514 14.28 13.58 -26.37
CA SER A 514 14.15 14.73 -27.28
C SER A 514 13.84 16.04 -26.54
N ARG A 515 12.70 16.68 -26.79
CA ARG A 515 12.23 17.83 -26.00
C ARG A 515 11.99 17.50 -24.52
N GLY A 516 11.60 16.28 -24.19
CA GLY A 516 11.55 15.79 -22.81
C GLY A 516 12.94 15.69 -22.17
N GLY A 517 13.97 15.33 -22.94
CA GLY A 517 15.36 15.34 -22.49
C GLY A 517 15.85 16.76 -22.20
N TYR A 518 15.45 17.73 -23.04
CA TYR A 518 15.65 19.15 -22.75
C TYR A 518 14.92 19.58 -21.46
N GLY A 519 13.64 19.22 -21.31
CA GLY A 519 12.85 19.52 -20.11
C GLY A 519 13.47 18.95 -18.84
N ALA A 520 14.00 17.72 -18.89
CA ALA A 520 14.67 17.09 -17.76
C ALA A 520 15.92 17.86 -17.31
N LEU A 521 16.75 18.31 -18.27
CA LEU A 521 17.92 19.15 -17.98
C LEU A 521 17.51 20.54 -17.45
N LEU A 522 16.50 21.15 -18.05
CA LEU A 522 15.96 22.45 -17.61
C LEU A 522 15.53 22.37 -16.15
N TYR A 523 14.75 21.36 -15.77
CA TYR A 523 14.27 21.17 -14.41
C TYR A 523 15.40 20.85 -13.44
N ALA A 524 16.36 20.01 -13.84
CA ALA A 524 17.52 19.69 -13.02
C ALA A 524 18.39 20.92 -12.68
N LEU A 525 18.58 21.82 -13.65
CA LEU A 525 19.38 23.04 -13.44
C LEU A 525 18.63 24.12 -12.64
N ARG A 526 17.31 24.25 -12.84
CA ARG A 526 16.49 25.28 -12.14
C ARG A 526 16.04 24.86 -10.74
N HIS A 527 15.75 23.58 -10.54
CA HIS A 527 15.19 23.03 -9.30
C HIS A 527 16.07 21.93 -8.69
N PRO A 528 17.36 22.20 -8.40
CA PRO A 528 18.28 21.21 -7.81
C PRO A 528 17.90 20.82 -6.37
N ASP A 529 17.03 21.60 -5.74
CA ASP A 529 16.38 21.29 -4.45
C ASP A 529 15.33 20.19 -4.58
N LEU A 530 14.77 19.97 -5.77
CA LEU A 530 13.73 18.97 -6.02
C LEU A 530 14.28 17.68 -6.62
N PHE A 531 15.33 17.71 -7.45
CA PHE A 531 15.85 16.51 -8.12
C PHE A 531 17.27 16.17 -7.69
N GLY A 532 17.51 14.90 -7.37
CA GLY A 532 18.85 14.36 -7.12
C GLY A 532 19.49 13.74 -8.35
N THR A 533 18.68 13.32 -9.33
CA THR A 533 19.16 12.65 -10.55
C THR A 533 18.44 13.16 -11.80
N CYS A 534 19.20 13.38 -12.87
CA CYS A 534 18.71 13.71 -14.20
C CYS A 534 19.34 12.80 -15.26
N PHE A 535 18.51 12.16 -16.09
CA PHE A 535 18.96 11.35 -17.22
C PHE A 535 18.30 11.85 -18.51
N ALA A 536 19.07 12.49 -19.39
CA ALA A 536 18.56 13.14 -20.59
C ALA A 536 18.88 12.31 -21.85
N MET A 537 17.84 11.82 -22.53
CA MET A 537 17.97 11.02 -23.76
C MET A 537 17.76 11.91 -24.98
N SER A 538 18.72 11.91 -25.90
CA SER A 538 18.72 12.72 -27.12
C SER A 538 18.24 14.17 -26.86
N PRO A 539 18.78 14.89 -25.85
CA PRO A 539 18.19 16.16 -25.44
C PRO A 539 18.20 17.16 -26.60
N SER A 540 17.09 17.87 -26.81
CA SER A 540 16.93 18.80 -27.93
C SER A 540 17.71 20.12 -27.77
N ILE A 541 19.00 20.01 -27.46
CA ILE A 541 19.97 21.10 -27.41
C ILE A 541 20.40 21.42 -28.83
N ARG A 542 20.47 22.72 -29.16
CA ARG A 542 20.94 23.19 -30.46
C ARG A 542 22.00 24.27 -30.25
N PRO A 543 23.13 24.22 -30.98
CA PRO A 543 24.09 25.32 -31.02
C PRO A 543 23.42 26.65 -31.41
N HIS A 544 23.88 27.77 -30.82
CA HIS A 544 23.26 29.09 -31.05
C HIS A 544 23.38 29.55 -32.50
N ASP A 545 24.50 29.29 -33.16
CA ASP A 545 24.72 29.54 -34.59
C ASP A 545 23.70 28.79 -35.46
N PHE A 546 23.39 27.55 -35.11
CA PHE A 546 22.33 26.77 -35.76
C PHE A 546 20.95 27.40 -35.54
N VAL A 547 20.64 27.87 -34.33
CA VAL A 547 19.37 28.58 -34.04
C VAL A 547 19.26 29.88 -34.84
N CYS A 548 20.34 30.65 -34.95
CA CYS A 548 20.39 31.91 -35.71
C CYS A 548 20.23 31.70 -37.22
N SER A 549 20.80 30.62 -37.77
CA SER A 549 20.79 30.32 -39.21
C SER A 549 19.60 29.47 -39.69
N MET A 550 18.81 28.93 -38.76
CA MET A 550 17.65 28.06 -39.06
C MET A 550 16.62 28.75 -39.97
N PRO A 551 16.01 28.04 -40.92
CA PRO A 551 14.88 28.58 -41.68
C PRO A 551 13.75 29.04 -40.76
N GLU A 552 13.12 30.16 -41.09
CA GLU A 552 12.14 30.83 -40.24
C GLU A 552 10.94 29.95 -39.87
N GLU A 553 10.43 29.15 -40.82
CA GLU A 553 9.35 28.19 -40.57
C GLU A 553 9.74 27.13 -39.53
N GLU A 554 10.96 26.62 -39.61
CA GLU A 554 11.48 25.63 -38.67
C GLU A 554 11.71 26.26 -37.30
N PHE A 555 12.25 27.48 -37.27
CA PHE A 555 12.44 28.24 -36.03
C PHE A 555 11.12 28.43 -35.29
N LEU A 556 10.08 28.89 -35.99
CA LEU A 556 8.76 29.07 -35.40
C LEU A 556 8.13 27.75 -34.95
N LYS A 557 8.32 26.66 -35.70
CA LYS A 557 7.86 25.33 -35.29
C LYS A 557 8.48 24.89 -33.95
N LEU A 558 9.73 25.26 -33.69
CA LEU A 558 10.46 24.85 -32.48
C LEU A 558 10.34 25.84 -31.31
N TYR A 559 10.30 27.15 -31.61
CA TYR A 559 10.54 28.21 -30.64
C TYR A 559 9.46 29.30 -30.59
N ARG A 560 8.36 29.22 -31.36
CA ARG A 560 7.29 30.25 -31.35
C ARG A 560 6.80 30.68 -29.97
N THR A 561 6.80 29.76 -28.99
CA THR A 561 6.33 30.04 -27.62
C THR A 561 7.42 30.68 -26.75
N CYS A 562 8.65 30.72 -27.22
CA CYS A 562 9.82 31.24 -26.49
C CYS A 562 10.24 32.63 -26.99
N VAL A 563 9.51 33.21 -27.94
CA VAL A 563 9.83 34.50 -28.55
C VAL A 563 8.59 35.38 -28.63
N ARG A 564 8.80 36.69 -28.82
CA ARG A 564 7.73 37.66 -29.02
C ARG A 564 7.07 37.47 -30.40
N PRO A 565 5.80 37.85 -30.58
CA PRO A 565 5.14 37.81 -31.89
C PRO A 565 5.83 38.59 -33.01
N ASN A 566 6.70 39.54 -32.67
CA ASN A 566 7.50 40.35 -33.60
C ASN A 566 9.00 40.02 -33.51
N HIS A 567 9.35 38.74 -33.32
CA HIS A 567 10.75 38.32 -33.25
C HIS A 567 11.48 38.63 -34.57
N GLN A 568 12.79 38.71 -34.50
CA GLN A 568 13.67 39.04 -35.62
C GLN A 568 14.52 37.83 -35.98
N GLU A 569 14.95 37.74 -37.24
CA GLU A 569 15.80 36.65 -37.74
C GLU A 569 17.28 36.83 -37.35
N GLY A 570 18.09 35.79 -37.58
CA GLY A 570 19.52 35.82 -37.30
C GLY A 570 19.83 35.86 -35.80
N GLU A 571 20.87 36.61 -35.42
CA GLU A 571 21.32 36.75 -34.03
C GLU A 571 20.26 37.34 -33.10
N LEU A 572 19.31 38.10 -33.66
CA LEU A 572 18.25 38.76 -32.90
C LEU A 572 17.19 37.77 -32.38
N ARG A 573 17.25 36.49 -32.78
CA ARG A 573 16.48 35.39 -32.19
C ARG A 573 16.89 35.11 -30.74
N LEU A 574 18.16 35.35 -30.38
CA LEU A 574 18.71 35.09 -29.05
C LEU A 574 18.36 36.22 -28.07
N THR A 575 17.06 36.43 -27.86
CA THR A 575 16.55 37.44 -26.93
C THR A 575 16.97 37.14 -25.48
N PRO A 576 16.95 38.12 -24.57
CA PRO A 576 17.22 37.87 -23.15
C PRO A 576 16.35 36.75 -22.55
N PHE A 577 15.07 36.69 -22.94
CA PHE A 577 14.17 35.62 -22.50
C PHE A 577 14.61 34.24 -23.02
N PHE A 578 15.00 34.16 -24.30
CA PHE A 578 15.52 32.91 -24.88
C PHE A 578 16.75 32.42 -24.10
N LEU A 579 17.73 33.31 -23.90
CA LEU A 579 18.99 33.01 -23.21
C LEU A 579 18.81 32.69 -21.72
N GLU A 580 17.77 33.21 -21.07
CA GLU A 580 17.42 32.85 -19.69
C GLU A 580 16.86 31.42 -19.57
N HIS A 581 16.28 30.90 -20.65
CA HIS A 581 15.62 29.58 -20.71
C HIS A 581 16.40 28.55 -21.53
N ASP A 582 17.58 28.93 -22.03
CA ASP A 582 18.48 28.12 -22.84
C ASP A 582 19.52 27.40 -21.98
N ILE A 583 19.61 26.07 -22.11
CA ILE A 583 20.48 25.24 -21.26
C ILE A 583 21.96 25.57 -21.45
N LEU A 584 22.41 25.84 -22.68
CA LEU A 584 23.81 26.21 -22.95
C LEU A 584 24.20 27.51 -22.23
N THR A 585 23.27 28.44 -22.12
CA THR A 585 23.47 29.69 -21.36
C THR A 585 23.32 29.48 -19.86
N MET A 586 22.43 28.58 -19.44
CA MET A 586 22.20 28.31 -18.01
C MET A 586 23.40 27.66 -17.34
N VAL A 587 24.11 26.74 -18.02
CA VAL A 587 25.28 26.05 -17.44
C VAL A 587 26.39 27.02 -17.03
N SER A 588 26.54 28.15 -17.75
CA SER A 588 27.53 29.18 -17.38
C SER A 588 27.14 29.99 -16.14
N LYS A 589 25.89 29.87 -15.67
CA LYS A 589 25.32 30.64 -14.57
C LYS A 589 25.04 29.80 -13.32
N VAL A 590 25.38 28.50 -13.33
CA VAL A 590 25.17 27.61 -12.18
C VAL A 590 26.12 28.02 -11.04
N PRO A 591 25.58 28.40 -9.86
CA PRO A 591 26.41 28.71 -8.69
C PRO A 591 27.27 27.53 -8.25
N GLU A 592 28.46 27.79 -7.73
CA GLU A 592 29.44 26.76 -7.36
C GLU A 592 28.85 25.72 -6.40
N GLU A 593 28.08 26.16 -5.41
CA GLU A 593 27.43 25.32 -4.41
C GLU A 593 26.35 24.39 -4.98
N ARG A 594 25.85 24.67 -6.19
CA ARG A 594 24.80 23.89 -6.87
C ARG A 594 25.33 22.95 -7.94
N LYS A 595 26.60 23.08 -8.36
CA LYS A 595 27.16 22.28 -9.47
C LYS A 595 27.10 20.78 -9.24
N ARG A 596 27.13 20.33 -7.99
CA ARG A 596 27.07 18.91 -7.59
C ARG A 596 25.71 18.48 -7.04
N ALA A 597 24.72 19.38 -7.07
CA ALA A 597 23.44 19.09 -6.45
C ALA A 597 22.70 17.96 -7.19
N VAL A 598 22.79 17.90 -8.52
CA VAL A 598 22.10 16.88 -9.33
C VAL A 598 23.13 16.03 -10.07
N ARG A 599 22.99 14.70 -10.00
CA ARG A 599 23.73 13.78 -10.87
C ARG A 599 23.14 13.84 -12.28
N ILE A 600 23.93 14.21 -13.29
CA ILE A 600 23.46 14.40 -14.67
C ILE A 600 24.09 13.35 -15.59
N PHE A 601 23.25 12.70 -16.40
CA PHE A 601 23.66 11.79 -17.47
C PHE A 601 23.05 12.23 -18.79
N ILE A 602 23.86 12.31 -19.84
CA ILE A 602 23.47 12.64 -21.20
C ILE A 602 23.70 11.40 -22.07
N ASP A 603 22.65 10.93 -22.73
CA ASP A 603 22.69 9.77 -23.63
C ASP A 603 22.19 10.18 -25.01
N CYS A 604 22.98 10.02 -26.07
CA CYS A 604 22.59 10.43 -27.43
C CYS A 604 23.16 9.47 -28.48
N GLY A 605 22.40 9.22 -29.54
CA GLY A 605 22.85 8.37 -30.65
C GLY A 605 23.92 9.07 -31.50
N ASP A 606 24.83 8.31 -32.11
CA ASP A 606 25.81 8.84 -33.07
C ASP A 606 25.17 9.25 -34.41
N ASP A 607 24.10 8.57 -34.83
CA ASP A 607 23.26 8.93 -35.98
C ASP A 607 22.11 9.90 -35.60
N ASP A 608 22.05 10.36 -34.35
CA ASP A 608 21.05 11.34 -33.91
C ASP A 608 21.43 12.75 -34.38
N HIS A 609 20.55 13.40 -35.12
CA HIS A 609 20.72 14.80 -35.55
C HIS A 609 20.93 15.81 -34.39
N LEU A 610 20.69 15.42 -33.14
CA LEU A 610 20.95 16.22 -31.93
C LEU A 610 22.29 15.92 -31.24
N VAL A 611 23.12 15.02 -31.79
CA VAL A 611 24.41 14.64 -31.19
C VAL A 611 25.35 15.84 -31.06
N SER A 612 25.36 16.74 -32.03
CA SER A 612 26.19 17.95 -32.01
C SER A 612 25.87 18.86 -30.83
N GLY A 613 24.57 19.07 -30.55
CA GLY A 613 24.12 19.84 -29.39
C GLY A 613 24.47 19.16 -28.07
N SER A 614 24.38 17.82 -28.01
CA SER A 614 24.75 17.04 -26.82
C SER A 614 26.25 17.11 -26.52
N LEU A 615 27.09 17.04 -27.56
CA LEU A 615 28.55 17.22 -27.44
C LEU A 615 28.91 18.65 -27.03
N LEU A 616 28.24 19.66 -27.59
CA LEU A 616 28.47 21.05 -27.20
C LEU A 616 28.10 21.28 -25.73
N LEU A 617 26.97 20.75 -25.27
CA LEU A 617 26.58 20.83 -23.86
C LEU A 617 27.62 20.17 -22.95
N HIS A 618 28.14 19.00 -23.32
CA HIS A 618 29.20 18.32 -22.58
C HIS A 618 30.44 19.22 -22.43
N LEU A 619 30.88 19.87 -23.52
CA LEU A 619 32.02 20.79 -23.48
C LEU A 619 31.78 22.01 -22.57
N GLU A 620 30.60 22.63 -22.65
CA GLU A 620 30.25 23.75 -21.78
C GLU A 620 30.15 23.34 -20.31
N MET A 621 29.58 22.17 -20.01
CA MET A 621 29.52 21.64 -18.64
C MET A 621 30.91 21.32 -18.08
N LEU A 622 31.84 20.78 -18.89
CA LEU A 622 33.23 20.59 -18.48
C LEU A 622 33.92 21.92 -18.18
N LYS A 623 33.77 22.90 -19.07
CA LYS A 623 34.33 24.25 -18.94
C LYS A 623 33.88 24.95 -17.66
N TYR A 624 32.62 24.79 -17.27
CA TYR A 624 32.07 25.37 -16.03
C TYR A 624 32.15 24.43 -14.82
N GLY A 625 32.78 23.26 -14.94
CA GLY A 625 33.03 22.35 -13.81
C GLY A 625 31.77 21.70 -13.23
N ILE A 626 30.74 21.46 -14.05
CA ILE A 626 29.53 20.73 -13.64
C ILE A 626 29.75 19.23 -13.86
N PRO A 627 29.81 18.39 -12.81
CA PRO A 627 30.00 16.95 -12.98
C PRO A 627 28.81 16.31 -13.69
N HIS A 628 29.11 15.52 -14.72
CA HIS A 628 28.10 14.81 -15.51
C HIS A 628 28.75 13.65 -16.27
N GLU A 629 27.91 12.75 -16.79
CA GLU A 629 28.30 11.68 -17.69
C GLU A 629 27.71 11.91 -19.08
N LEU A 630 28.48 11.56 -20.12
CA LEU A 630 28.02 11.51 -21.51
C LEU A 630 28.25 10.10 -22.06
N ARG A 631 27.27 9.55 -22.78
CA ARG A 631 27.46 8.41 -23.67
C ARG A 631 26.91 8.74 -25.05
N VAL A 632 27.76 8.56 -26.06
CA VAL A 632 27.36 8.50 -27.46
C VAL A 632 27.40 7.04 -27.89
N ARG A 633 26.29 6.52 -28.40
CA ARG A 633 26.12 5.09 -28.74
C ARG A 633 25.55 4.93 -30.15
N ASP A 634 25.75 3.76 -30.73
CA ASP A 634 25.14 3.39 -32.02
C ASP A 634 23.61 3.60 -31.99
N GLY A 635 23.11 4.43 -32.89
CA GLY A 635 21.69 4.58 -33.16
C GLY A 635 21.23 6.01 -33.47
N ALA A 636 19.99 6.11 -33.93
CA ALA A 636 19.38 7.36 -34.41
C ALA A 636 18.26 7.88 -33.50
N HIS A 637 17.69 9.04 -33.84
CA HIS A 637 16.61 9.70 -33.11
C HIS A 637 15.26 8.95 -33.19
N ASN A 638 15.14 7.81 -32.50
CA ASN A 638 13.97 6.96 -32.62
C ASN A 638 13.68 6.14 -31.35
N TRP A 639 12.49 5.53 -31.32
CA TRP A 639 12.01 4.72 -30.20
C TRP A 639 12.82 3.44 -29.95
N LYS A 640 13.54 2.89 -30.94
CA LYS A 640 14.43 1.76 -30.67
C LYS A 640 15.54 2.21 -29.72
N TYR A 641 16.19 3.33 -30.03
CA TYR A 641 17.25 3.90 -29.20
C TYR A 641 16.76 4.19 -27.77
N TRP A 642 15.64 4.90 -27.61
CA TRP A 642 15.14 5.30 -26.28
C TRP A 642 14.63 4.12 -25.42
N LYS A 643 14.15 3.04 -26.04
CA LYS A 643 13.83 1.80 -25.31
C LYS A 643 15.08 1.19 -24.70
N ASP A 644 16.19 1.18 -25.43
CA ASP A 644 17.47 0.66 -24.94
C ASP A 644 18.10 1.59 -23.89
N SER A 645 17.82 2.90 -23.95
CA SER A 645 18.27 3.89 -22.96
C SER A 645 17.52 3.81 -21.62
N LEU A 646 16.25 3.39 -21.60
CA LEU A 646 15.42 3.41 -20.39
C LEU A 646 15.97 2.54 -19.24
N PRO A 647 16.46 1.30 -19.45
CA PRO A 647 17.16 0.53 -18.44
C PRO A 647 18.38 1.25 -17.85
N MET A 648 19.11 2.03 -18.66
CA MET A 648 20.25 2.82 -18.19
C MET A 648 19.81 3.99 -17.30
N ALA A 649 18.67 4.62 -17.62
CA ALA A 649 18.10 5.66 -16.77
C ALA A 649 17.66 5.11 -15.40
N LEU A 650 17.03 3.92 -15.37
CA LEU A 650 16.66 3.25 -14.13
C LEU A 650 17.88 2.85 -13.30
N ASP A 651 18.93 2.35 -13.96
CA ASP A 651 20.20 2.01 -13.33
C ASP A 651 20.92 3.22 -12.75
N PHE A 652 21.01 4.32 -13.50
CA PHE A 652 21.62 5.56 -13.01
C PHE A 652 20.85 6.17 -11.83
N PHE A 653 19.51 6.08 -11.85
CA PHE A 653 18.68 6.58 -10.77
C PHE A 653 18.79 5.75 -9.49
N LEU A 654 18.69 4.43 -9.61
CA LEU A 654 18.54 3.54 -8.46
C LEU A 654 19.85 2.96 -7.92
N LYS A 655 20.98 3.21 -8.61
CA LYS A 655 22.33 3.22 -8.03
C LYS A 655 22.44 4.31 -6.98
#